data_AF-A0A7S4RE41-F1
#
_entry.id   AF-A0A7S4RE41-F1
#
_cell.length_a   1.000
_cell.length_b   1.000
_cell.length_c   1.000
_cell.angle_alpha   90.00
_cell.angle_beta   90.00
_cell.angle_gamma   90.00
#
_symmetry.space_group_name_H-M   'P 1'
#
loop_
_entity.id
_entity.type
_entity.pdbx_description
1 polymer ?
#
loop_
_entity_poly.entity_id
_entity_poly.type
_entity_poly.pdbx_seq_one_letter_code
_entity_poly.pdbx_strand_id
1 'polypeptide(L)'
;GCPRGRLWARPASRAMDSRMEMEPYPAEPMSPYGAGPMDSYSPGAMDQYGQTGDWQQQDMYFPPPDGVSPSGYTQDPSSSMPGDNTSYQRFTEQSNSSPVAGGIDPETGIAPRRLTDLVCTVIFAIYVLGMILLVVIVRCKMVDGHKYSDVRRLTHGMDYQARLCGVDEGVEDKPFVFWCRSNPSEWWAPSELDLWNPSCVKQCPHVSVPGSHAPVPCLYPEQKYFCSSAPNAKCKIPGGQFGNVINFHVQSQQSIVFTNPYNTKPIGGRFCLPVNITLRQSILRGPLNAGVRSLGSFQDCWGALFFAVLVAVAFSYFYVLLMNECAKLLVYGFLGSALAAFGISGIFLLVTALPFPEVRHLNPLFNTHTELMALVITCSFGLFLVSVTCAISGTITHVAHHWGHIRELMRAASECFLAMRSMLIPPLLEALWKFFLAWILTANFLPLISVGWYDDHRTEIDGQKFKGLNTRFYFDWSMTPWILFYLLGSVWIMELCTAFGQFLVAFSVISWYFLKKEGSSKTGAPPLPPLHGTLDGVVYHFGSLCLGAAIVPWVRPIRVFNWILDESFPSATAECCGPVAFCTPCCQCLGKGFGACEGACRRHFTPPCCTRKGCSYKYTKNVYSDIIIRSQHFLPAAERSSIIINTHKACEKYLMSLTIITVIGVISIGSISAMLTYVIVLRTPSLSDPTSSSFVTSPMAVALYAFCLCGSVTYGFMSLFDHAADTLLYCYAWNKKFNKETVEQFMPDSIDSLVGHMKDKEDGFQYFGNARPEMYLASWMPKKYRERALQSKTGSLKNPPQATQRQQQPQPPALSGRGPPDVSYAGASDDPGGQYINMGHVSPDQPEMEGGYYYGAPMYSSGGQDYTGGYAGAG
;
A
#
# COMPACT_ATOMS: atom_id res chain seq x y z
N GLY A 1 -40.20 -8.54 73.79
CA GLY A 1 -40.23 -9.99 74.06
C GLY A 1 -41.01 -10.70 72.97
N CYS A 2 -40.80 -12.02 72.81
CA CYS A 2 -41.58 -12.93 71.97
C CYS A 2 -43.01 -13.19 72.53
N PRO A 3 -43.89 -14.01 71.89
CA PRO A 3 -44.00 -14.44 70.47
C PRO A 3 -45.47 -14.51 69.92
N ARG A 4 -45.63 -15.03 68.68
CA ARG A 4 -46.67 -16.01 68.17
C ARG A 4 -47.25 -15.60 66.79
N GLY A 5 -47.35 -16.44 65.76
CA GLY A 5 -46.58 -17.66 65.41
C GLY A 5 -47.39 -18.87 64.87
N ARG A 6 -46.88 -19.53 63.80
CA ARG A 6 -47.27 -20.85 63.22
C ARG A 6 -48.69 -20.93 62.59
N LEU A 7 -49.06 -21.92 61.77
CA LEU A 7 -48.35 -23.10 61.17
C LEU A 7 -48.02 -22.79 59.66
N TRP A 8 -47.74 -23.65 58.66
CA TRP A 8 -47.76 -25.12 58.43
C TRP A 8 -46.45 -25.68 57.78
N ALA A 9 -46.49 -26.36 56.62
CA ALA A 9 -45.71 -27.60 56.43
C ALA A 9 -45.27 -27.98 54.99
N ARG A 10 -44.38 -29.00 54.96
CA ARG A 10 -43.71 -29.72 53.84
C ARG A 10 -44.65 -30.74 53.12
N PRO A 11 -44.29 -31.45 52.02
CA PRO A 11 -42.93 -31.80 51.49
C PRO A 11 -42.77 -31.71 49.94
N ALA A 12 -41.76 -32.29 49.27
CA ALA A 12 -40.28 -32.21 49.38
C ALA A 12 -39.60 -33.20 48.38
N SER A 13 -38.58 -32.80 47.61
CA SER A 13 -37.54 -33.72 47.07
C SER A 13 -36.36 -33.00 46.36
N ARG A 14 -35.16 -33.58 46.56
CA ARG A 14 -33.91 -33.67 45.73
C ARG A 14 -33.69 -32.72 44.52
N ALA A 15 -32.47 -32.29 44.21
CA ALA A 15 -31.15 -32.41 44.86
C ALA A 15 -30.16 -31.37 44.27
N MET A 16 -28.94 -31.29 44.84
CA MET A 16 -27.85 -30.41 44.40
C MET A 16 -27.23 -30.85 43.06
N ASP A 17 -26.69 -29.88 42.32
CA ASP A 17 -25.29 -29.94 41.87
C ASP A 17 -24.70 -28.52 41.84
N SER A 18 -23.37 -28.37 41.88
CA SER A 18 -22.70 -27.08 42.08
C SER A 18 -21.45 -26.89 41.22
N ARG A 19 -21.22 -25.65 40.77
CA ARG A 19 -19.94 -25.22 40.16
C ARG A 19 -19.38 -24.02 40.89
N MET A 20 -18.11 -24.13 41.27
CA MET A 20 -17.28 -23.00 41.72
C MET A 20 -16.76 -22.22 40.51
N GLU A 21 -16.61 -20.91 40.72
CA GLU A 21 -15.85 -20.02 39.85
C GLU A 21 -14.35 -20.14 40.16
N MET A 22 -13.48 -19.67 39.25
CA MET A 22 -12.04 -19.68 39.46
C MET A 22 -11.43 -18.37 38.96
N GLU A 23 -10.71 -17.68 39.84
CA GLU A 23 -10.05 -16.39 39.60
C GLU A 23 -8.61 -16.53 39.05
N PRO A 24 -7.97 -15.45 38.57
CA PRO A 24 -6.72 -15.52 37.79
C PRO A 24 -5.44 -15.66 38.63
N TYR A 25 -4.35 -16.05 37.95
CA TYR A 25 -3.01 -16.21 38.51
C TYR A 25 -2.36 -14.86 38.94
N PRO A 26 -1.58 -14.84 40.04
CA PRO A 26 -0.68 -13.74 40.37
C PRO A 26 0.65 -13.82 39.59
N ALA A 27 1.38 -12.70 39.54
CA ALA A 27 2.75 -12.64 39.02
C ALA A 27 3.79 -12.78 40.15
N GLU A 28 4.94 -13.38 39.87
CA GLU A 28 6.07 -13.48 40.82
C GLU A 28 6.93 -12.21 40.86
N PRO A 29 7.53 -11.87 42.03
CA PRO A 29 8.31 -10.64 42.20
C PRO A 29 9.80 -10.79 41.83
N MET A 30 10.41 -9.69 41.37
CA MET A 30 11.86 -9.54 41.34
C MET A 30 12.44 -9.36 42.77
N SER A 31 13.67 -9.81 42.99
CA SER A 31 14.43 -9.60 44.24
C SER A 31 15.89 -9.21 43.90
N PRO A 32 16.59 -8.38 44.71
CA PRO A 32 17.76 -7.62 44.24
C PRO A 32 19.14 -8.19 44.64
N TYR A 33 20.17 -7.47 44.18
CA TYR A 33 21.61 -7.61 44.45
C TYR A 33 22.05 -8.18 45.81
N GLY A 34 23.05 -9.08 45.75
CA GLY A 34 24.01 -9.40 46.81
C GLY A 34 25.39 -9.68 46.18
N ALA A 35 26.50 -9.34 46.83
CA ALA A 35 27.81 -9.22 46.17
C ALA A 35 28.96 -9.99 46.85
N GLY A 36 29.73 -10.71 46.03
CA GLY A 36 31.10 -11.19 46.32
C GLY A 36 31.23 -12.42 47.24
N PRO A 37 32.46 -12.95 47.40
CA PRO A 37 33.71 -12.56 46.74
C PRO A 37 34.10 -13.49 45.57
N MET A 38 35.08 -13.06 44.76
CA MET A 38 35.89 -13.99 43.95
C MET A 38 36.99 -14.60 44.81
N ASP A 39 37.37 -15.84 44.51
CA ASP A 39 38.71 -16.35 44.84
C ASP A 39 39.32 -17.07 43.62
N SER A 40 40.64 -17.03 43.54
CA SER A 40 41.44 -17.30 42.34
C SER A 40 41.52 -18.78 41.92
N TYR A 41 41.58 -19.02 40.60
CA TYR A 41 42.65 -19.84 39.99
C TYR A 41 42.91 -19.42 38.54
N SER A 42 44.18 -19.30 38.13
CA SER A 42 44.59 -18.88 36.78
C SER A 42 44.92 -20.07 35.86
N PRO A 43 44.82 -19.92 34.53
CA PRO A 43 45.00 -21.01 33.57
C PRO A 43 46.48 -21.28 33.21
N GLY A 44 46.73 -22.45 32.62
CA GLY A 44 48.01 -22.77 31.98
C GLY A 44 48.24 -21.98 30.68
N ALA A 45 49.50 -21.71 30.36
CA ALA A 45 49.91 -20.76 29.32
C ALA A 45 50.21 -21.38 27.95
N MET A 46 50.19 -20.54 26.92
CA MET A 46 51.04 -20.68 25.73
C MET A 46 51.42 -19.29 25.19
N ASP A 47 52.68 -19.13 24.78
CA ASP A 47 53.33 -17.87 24.39
C ASP A 47 52.87 -17.36 23.00
N GLN A 48 52.70 -16.06 22.67
CA GLN A 48 53.38 -14.78 22.98
C GLN A 48 54.37 -14.34 21.89
N TYR A 49 53.95 -13.34 21.08
CA TYR A 49 54.72 -12.33 20.32
C TYR A 49 53.69 -11.42 19.61
N GLY A 50 53.76 -10.08 19.58
CA GLY A 50 54.60 -9.11 20.30
C GLY A 50 54.37 -7.69 19.74
N GLN A 51 54.66 -6.64 20.55
CA GLN A 51 54.59 -5.20 20.24
C GLN A 51 53.16 -4.60 20.03
N THR A 52 52.77 -3.38 20.42
CA THR A 52 53.01 -2.40 21.53
C THR A 52 52.63 -1.02 20.97
N GLY A 53 51.80 -0.23 21.67
CA GLY A 53 51.41 1.12 21.20
C GLY A 53 50.42 1.86 22.10
N ASP A 54 50.95 2.53 23.13
CA ASP A 54 50.26 3.54 23.95
C ASP A 54 49.94 4.83 23.11
N TRP A 55 49.16 5.86 23.53
CA TRP A 55 48.89 6.42 24.87
C TRP A 55 47.45 6.96 25.04
N GLN A 56 47.20 7.51 26.23
CA GLN A 56 45.91 7.89 26.82
C GLN A 56 45.22 9.14 26.23
N GLN A 57 43.94 9.26 26.58
CA GLN A 57 43.03 10.38 26.39
C GLN A 57 43.22 11.48 27.47
N GLN A 58 43.03 12.75 27.13
CA GLN A 58 43.03 13.87 28.09
C GLN A 58 41.87 14.84 27.81
N ASP A 59 41.19 15.27 28.88
CA ASP A 59 40.24 16.38 28.87
C ASP A 59 40.95 17.73 29.08
N MET A 60 40.37 18.83 28.57
CA MET A 60 40.60 20.15 29.15
C MET A 60 39.37 21.07 29.03
N TYR A 61 39.14 21.81 30.11
CA TYR A 61 38.06 22.79 30.31
C TYR A 61 38.67 24.21 30.23
N PHE A 62 37.92 25.25 29.82
CA PHE A 62 37.94 26.65 30.34
C PHE A 62 37.02 27.61 29.52
N PRO A 63 36.72 28.86 29.96
CA PRO A 63 35.35 29.40 29.91
C PRO A 63 35.18 30.72 29.09
N PRO A 64 33.97 31.32 29.02
CA PRO A 64 33.68 32.50 28.19
C PRO A 64 33.67 33.84 28.96
N PRO A 65 33.46 34.98 28.25
CA PRO A 65 32.98 36.23 28.86
C PRO A 65 31.69 36.81 28.21
N ASP A 66 30.66 37.01 29.05
CA ASP A 66 29.76 38.17 29.23
C ASP A 66 29.13 38.96 28.04
N GLY A 67 27.84 39.36 28.17
CA GLY A 67 27.23 40.34 27.23
C GLY A 67 25.70 40.58 27.20
N VAL A 68 25.03 40.75 28.34
CA VAL A 68 23.68 41.37 28.59
C VAL A 68 23.19 42.34 27.48
N SER A 69 21.94 42.39 26.96
CA SER A 69 20.58 42.19 27.54
C SER A 69 19.50 41.91 26.45
N PRO A 70 18.24 41.54 26.81
CA PRO A 70 17.19 41.19 25.83
C PRO A 70 16.17 42.30 25.51
N SER A 71 15.63 42.28 24.29
CA SER A 71 14.35 42.88 23.91
C SER A 71 13.65 42.00 22.86
N GLY A 72 12.35 41.75 23.04
CA GLY A 72 11.61 40.75 22.26
C GLY A 72 10.83 41.32 21.07
N TYR A 73 10.57 40.47 20.07
CA TYR A 73 9.58 40.71 19.02
C TYR A 73 8.85 39.42 18.65
N THR A 74 7.54 39.53 18.42
CA THR A 74 6.70 38.50 17.79
C THR A 74 6.99 38.42 16.29
N GLN A 75 7.14 37.21 15.72
CA GLN A 75 7.17 37.00 14.26
C GLN A 75 6.47 35.71 13.84
N ASP A 76 5.80 35.76 12.68
CA ASP A 76 5.15 34.64 12.03
C ASP A 76 6.14 33.64 11.41
N PRO A 77 5.82 32.33 11.38
CA PRO A 77 6.62 31.33 10.72
C PRO A 77 6.40 31.34 9.20
N SER A 78 7.03 32.27 8.47
CA SER A 78 7.12 32.18 7.00
C SER A 78 8.50 32.57 6.46
N SER A 79 9.00 31.76 5.52
CA SER A 79 10.27 31.90 4.78
C SER A 79 11.59 31.89 5.57
N SER A 80 12.35 30.78 5.47
CA SER A 80 13.83 30.79 5.47
C SER A 80 14.43 29.40 5.23
N MET A 81 14.68 29.04 3.95
CA MET A 81 15.70 28.05 3.56
C MET A 81 16.14 28.26 2.11
N PRO A 82 17.34 28.82 1.86
CA PRO A 82 17.98 28.80 0.54
C PRO A 82 18.90 27.59 0.41
N GLY A 83 18.36 26.45 -0.07
CA GLY A 83 19.17 25.30 -0.48
C GLY A 83 19.72 25.51 -1.90
N ASP A 84 21.05 25.60 -2.06
CA ASP A 84 21.67 25.97 -3.34
C ASP A 84 21.75 24.80 -4.35
N ASN A 85 20.62 24.55 -5.01
CA ASN A 85 20.50 23.58 -6.09
C ASN A 85 21.23 23.99 -7.40
N THR A 86 21.85 25.18 -7.49
CA THR A 86 22.46 25.65 -8.75
C THR A 86 23.72 24.87 -9.14
N SER A 87 24.39 24.25 -8.17
CA SER A 87 25.58 23.41 -8.38
C SER A 87 25.31 22.21 -9.29
N TYR A 88 24.17 21.52 -9.11
CA TYR A 88 23.87 20.27 -9.83
C TYR A 88 23.43 20.51 -11.28
N GLN A 89 22.78 21.64 -11.59
CA GLN A 89 22.40 21.95 -12.97
C GLN A 89 23.60 22.14 -13.90
N ARG A 90 24.67 22.79 -13.43
CA ARG A 90 25.88 23.02 -14.24
C ARG A 90 26.51 21.72 -14.74
N PHE A 91 26.57 20.69 -13.90
CA PHE A 91 27.04 19.36 -14.30
C PHE A 91 26.19 18.70 -15.40
N THR A 92 24.91 19.06 -15.54
CA THR A 92 24.02 18.52 -16.58
C THR A 92 23.94 19.34 -17.87
N GLU A 93 24.44 20.58 -17.87
CA GLU A 93 24.32 21.54 -18.98
C GLU A 93 25.68 21.84 -19.65
N GLN A 94 26.81 21.58 -18.98
CA GLN A 94 28.15 21.99 -19.43
C GLN A 94 28.88 20.94 -20.32
N SER A 95 28.24 19.82 -20.69
CA SER A 95 28.86 18.76 -21.52
C SER A 95 28.79 18.99 -23.04
N ASN A 96 28.33 20.16 -23.50
CA ASN A 96 28.11 20.49 -24.92
C ASN A 96 29.39 20.79 -25.72
N SER A 97 30.41 19.92 -25.63
CA SER A 97 31.71 20.09 -26.31
C SER A 97 32.25 18.84 -27.03
N SER A 98 31.47 17.75 -27.09
CA SER A 98 31.81 16.54 -27.86
C SER A 98 30.97 16.45 -29.17
N PRO A 99 31.59 16.47 -30.36
CA PRO A 99 30.90 16.76 -31.64
C PRO A 99 30.18 15.56 -32.29
N VAL A 100 29.54 14.69 -31.48
CA VAL A 100 28.83 13.48 -31.96
C VAL A 100 27.41 13.35 -31.39
N ALA A 101 27.01 14.21 -30.45
CA ALA A 101 25.66 14.23 -29.90
C ALA A 101 24.71 15.06 -30.77
N GLY A 102 23.59 14.48 -31.20
CA GLY A 102 22.50 15.22 -31.85
C GLY A 102 21.89 16.25 -30.91
N GLY A 103 21.57 17.44 -31.43
CA GLY A 103 20.92 18.50 -30.65
C GLY A 103 19.50 18.13 -30.19
N ILE A 104 18.95 18.95 -29.28
CA ILE A 104 17.53 18.90 -28.96
C ILE A 104 16.73 19.22 -30.22
N ASP A 105 15.70 18.43 -30.52
CA ASP A 105 14.82 18.64 -31.66
C ASP A 105 14.10 20.02 -31.54
N PRO A 106 14.25 20.94 -32.51
CA PRO A 106 13.65 22.27 -32.45
C PRO A 106 12.14 22.29 -32.67
N GLU A 107 11.53 21.23 -33.23
CA GLU A 107 10.07 21.13 -33.39
C GLU A 107 9.39 20.49 -32.17
N THR A 108 10.00 19.46 -31.57
CA THR A 108 9.35 18.66 -30.50
C THR A 108 9.92 18.92 -29.09
N GLY A 109 11.13 19.46 -29.00
CA GLY A 109 11.86 19.60 -27.73
C GLY A 109 12.38 18.30 -27.14
N ILE A 110 12.38 17.19 -27.91
CA ILE A 110 12.91 15.90 -27.46
C ILE A 110 14.45 15.96 -27.43
N ALA A 111 15.03 15.50 -26.33
CA ALA A 111 16.47 15.47 -26.09
C ALA A 111 17.09 14.13 -26.54
N PRO A 112 18.39 14.12 -26.93
CA PRO A 112 19.12 12.89 -27.21
C PRO A 112 19.14 11.93 -26.00
N ARG A 113 19.16 10.63 -26.28
CA ARG A 113 19.20 9.58 -25.25
C ARG A 113 20.53 9.58 -24.49
N ARG A 114 20.46 9.45 -23.17
CA ARG A 114 21.60 9.20 -22.27
C ARG A 114 21.17 8.28 -21.12
N LEU A 115 22.16 7.62 -20.50
CA LEU A 115 21.96 6.79 -19.32
C LEU A 115 21.39 7.62 -18.15
N THR A 116 20.33 7.14 -17.51
CA THR A 116 19.73 7.78 -16.33
C THR A 116 19.75 6.86 -15.11
N ASP A 117 20.09 7.44 -13.94
CA ASP A 117 20.12 6.78 -12.63
C ASP A 117 20.92 5.45 -12.55
N LEU A 118 22.05 5.36 -13.26
CA LEU A 118 22.92 4.17 -13.30
C LEU A 118 23.29 3.60 -11.92
N VAL A 119 23.42 4.46 -10.89
CA VAL A 119 23.66 4.04 -9.50
C VAL A 119 22.52 3.17 -8.97
N CYS A 120 21.27 3.45 -9.34
CA CYS A 120 20.12 2.63 -8.94
C CYS A 120 20.12 1.26 -9.62
N THR A 121 20.56 1.16 -10.88
CA THR A 121 20.80 -0.13 -11.56
C THR A 121 21.78 -0.99 -10.76
N VAL A 122 22.89 -0.40 -10.29
CA VAL A 122 23.90 -1.11 -9.49
C VAL A 122 23.35 -1.54 -8.13
N ILE A 123 22.63 -0.65 -7.43
CA ILE A 123 21.99 -0.99 -6.15
C ILE A 123 20.97 -2.11 -6.32
N PHE A 124 20.13 -2.07 -7.36
CA PHE A 124 19.15 -3.12 -7.65
C PHE A 124 19.84 -4.46 -7.98
N ALA A 125 20.90 -4.45 -8.79
CA ALA A 125 21.66 -5.66 -9.10
C ALA A 125 22.32 -6.28 -7.85
N ILE A 126 22.90 -5.47 -6.96
CA ILE A 126 23.44 -5.91 -5.67
C ILE A 126 22.33 -6.47 -4.77
N TYR A 127 21.15 -5.85 -4.74
CA TYR A 127 20.00 -6.31 -3.97
C TYR A 127 19.51 -7.69 -4.43
N VAL A 128 19.31 -7.86 -5.74
CA VAL A 128 18.89 -9.14 -6.35
C VAL A 128 19.94 -10.22 -6.14
N LEU A 129 21.24 -9.91 -6.27
CA LEU A 129 22.33 -10.82 -5.93
C LEU A 129 22.28 -11.21 -4.45
N GLY A 130 22.02 -10.26 -3.54
CA GLY A 130 21.81 -10.51 -2.12
C GLY A 130 20.64 -11.46 -1.84
N MET A 131 19.51 -11.31 -2.52
CA MET A 131 18.37 -12.24 -2.42
C MET A 131 18.74 -13.66 -2.89
N ILE A 132 19.47 -13.77 -4.00
CA ILE A 132 19.92 -15.06 -4.54
C ILE A 132 20.90 -15.74 -3.57
N LEU A 133 21.91 -15.01 -3.09
CA LEU A 133 22.87 -15.51 -2.11
C LEU A 133 22.19 -15.95 -0.81
N LEU A 134 21.23 -15.16 -0.31
CA LEU A 134 20.44 -15.52 0.88
C LEU A 134 19.72 -16.86 0.72
N VAL A 135 19.03 -17.07 -0.40
CA VAL A 135 18.30 -18.32 -0.68
C VAL A 135 19.26 -19.50 -0.87
N VAL A 136 20.41 -19.29 -1.51
CA VAL A 136 21.46 -20.32 -1.67
C VAL A 136 22.05 -20.70 -0.30
N ILE A 137 22.46 -19.74 0.52
CA ILE A 137 23.00 -19.97 1.87
C ILE A 137 21.98 -20.75 2.71
N VAL A 138 20.71 -20.32 2.71
CA VAL A 138 19.65 -20.97 3.49
C VAL A 138 19.41 -22.42 3.05
N ARG A 139 19.41 -22.70 1.74
CA ARG A 139 19.23 -24.06 1.19
C ARG A 139 20.43 -24.97 1.39
N CYS A 140 21.65 -24.43 1.42
CA CYS A 140 22.89 -25.19 1.54
C CYS A 140 23.40 -25.34 2.98
N LYS A 141 22.96 -24.49 3.92
CA LYS A 141 23.36 -24.54 5.33
C LYS A 141 22.81 -25.82 5.98
N MET A 142 23.71 -26.57 6.61
CA MET A 142 23.40 -27.66 7.54
C MET A 142 23.64 -27.18 8.98
N VAL A 143 22.85 -27.69 9.92
CA VAL A 143 22.99 -27.44 11.36
C VAL A 143 22.79 -28.78 12.07
N ASP A 144 23.79 -29.21 12.84
CA ASP A 144 23.78 -30.45 13.63
C ASP A 144 23.39 -31.71 12.84
N GLY A 145 23.84 -31.78 11.57
CA GLY A 145 23.53 -32.88 10.64
C GLY A 145 22.18 -32.75 9.90
N HIS A 146 21.30 -31.84 10.32
CA HIS A 146 20.02 -31.57 9.69
C HIS A 146 20.09 -30.38 8.71
N LYS A 147 19.16 -30.30 7.75
CA LYS A 147 19.04 -29.15 6.84
C LYS A 147 18.53 -27.93 7.59
N TYR A 148 19.13 -26.77 7.38
CA TYR A 148 18.67 -25.52 8.02
C TYR A 148 17.27 -25.11 7.54
N SER A 149 17.00 -25.17 6.22
CA SER A 149 15.64 -25.05 5.66
C SER A 149 15.14 -26.37 5.06
N ASP A 150 13.86 -26.69 5.26
CA ASP A 150 13.17 -27.70 4.45
C ASP A 150 11.69 -27.32 4.27
N VAL A 151 11.30 -27.01 3.02
CA VAL A 151 9.94 -26.59 2.64
C VAL A 151 8.87 -27.61 3.09
N ARG A 152 9.24 -28.89 3.23
CA ARG A 152 8.33 -29.96 3.66
C ARG A 152 7.84 -29.77 5.10
N ARG A 153 8.53 -28.99 5.95
CA ARG A 153 8.08 -28.56 7.30
C ARG A 153 6.83 -27.68 7.29
N LEU A 154 6.53 -27.01 6.17
CA LEU A 154 5.33 -26.16 6.05
C LEU A 154 4.06 -26.98 5.82
N THR A 155 4.21 -28.20 5.30
CA THR A 155 3.10 -29.06 4.85
C THR A 155 2.95 -30.31 5.72
N HIS A 156 4.05 -30.95 6.10
CA HIS A 156 4.09 -32.13 7.00
C HIS A 156 4.31 -31.67 8.44
N GLY A 157 3.81 -32.44 9.40
CA GLY A 157 4.20 -32.27 10.80
C GLY A 157 5.37 -33.19 11.18
N MET A 158 5.82 -33.02 12.41
CA MET A 158 6.95 -33.76 12.98
C MET A 158 6.49 -34.61 14.17
N ASP A 159 7.24 -35.66 14.51
CA ASP A 159 7.07 -36.40 15.77
C ASP A 159 7.82 -35.78 16.97
N TYR A 160 7.78 -36.45 18.11
CA TYR A 160 8.53 -36.10 19.33
C TYR A 160 10.07 -36.19 19.18
N GLN A 161 10.59 -36.72 18.07
CA GLN A 161 12.01 -36.69 17.71
C GLN A 161 12.29 -35.62 16.63
N ALA A 162 11.33 -34.71 16.42
CA ALA A 162 11.32 -33.67 15.40
C ALA A 162 11.51 -34.16 13.94
N ARG A 163 11.28 -35.46 13.67
CA ARG A 163 11.34 -36.04 12.33
C ARG A 163 10.07 -35.76 11.56
N LEU A 164 10.20 -35.36 10.29
CA LEU A 164 9.09 -35.13 9.38
C LEU A 164 8.42 -36.46 8.97
N CYS A 165 7.15 -36.61 9.35
CA CYS A 165 6.36 -37.80 9.03
C CYS A 165 6.21 -37.99 7.52
N GLY A 166 6.56 -39.18 7.02
CA GLY A 166 6.58 -39.51 5.59
C GLY A 166 7.81 -39.00 4.82
N VAL A 167 8.84 -38.51 5.52
CA VAL A 167 9.97 -37.79 4.89
C VAL A 167 11.35 -38.16 5.46
N ASP A 168 11.49 -38.24 6.79
CA ASP A 168 12.77 -38.49 7.46
C ASP A 168 12.97 -39.96 7.86
N GLU A 169 14.22 -40.34 8.15
CA GLU A 169 14.62 -41.75 8.31
C GLU A 169 13.90 -42.47 9.47
N GLY A 170 13.35 -43.64 9.17
CA GLY A 170 12.54 -44.45 10.08
C GLY A 170 11.08 -44.00 10.20
N VAL A 171 10.65 -42.95 9.50
CA VAL A 171 9.24 -42.49 9.44
C VAL A 171 8.74 -42.24 8.00
N GLU A 172 9.47 -42.67 6.98
CA GLU A 172 9.12 -42.55 5.56
C GLU A 172 7.82 -43.28 5.23
N ASP A 173 7.57 -44.45 5.85
CA ASP A 173 6.34 -45.23 5.69
C ASP A 173 5.19 -44.78 6.61
N LYS A 174 5.38 -43.67 7.34
CA LYS A 174 4.46 -43.12 8.36
C LYS A 174 4.10 -41.66 8.05
N PRO A 175 3.32 -41.36 7.00
CA PRO A 175 3.05 -40.01 6.56
C PRO A 175 2.11 -39.20 7.47
N PHE A 176 1.39 -39.84 8.41
CA PHE A 176 0.40 -39.16 9.24
C PHE A 176 0.92 -38.84 10.64
N VAL A 177 0.68 -37.63 11.13
CA VAL A 177 0.89 -37.23 12.53
C VAL A 177 -0.31 -37.66 13.38
N PHE A 178 -0.06 -38.40 14.46
CA PHE A 178 -1.04 -38.75 15.50
C PHE A 178 -0.66 -38.07 16.82
N TRP A 179 -1.65 -37.46 17.50
CA TRP A 179 -1.43 -36.84 18.80
C TRP A 179 -1.63 -37.86 19.93
N CYS A 180 -0.71 -37.88 20.88
CA CYS A 180 -0.69 -38.86 21.96
C CYS A 180 -1.71 -38.50 23.05
N ARG A 181 -2.25 -39.50 23.75
CA ARG A 181 -3.14 -39.31 24.91
C ARG A 181 -2.33 -39.06 26.19
N SER A 182 -2.79 -38.17 27.07
CA SER A 182 -2.12 -37.92 28.37
C SER A 182 -2.13 -39.16 29.29
N ASN A 183 -3.21 -39.96 29.23
CA ASN A 183 -3.42 -41.13 30.10
C ASN A 183 -3.21 -42.44 29.30
N PRO A 184 -1.99 -43.02 29.25
CA PRO A 184 -1.64 -44.08 28.31
C PRO A 184 -2.36 -45.42 28.55
N SER A 185 -2.76 -45.69 29.79
CA SER A 185 -3.38 -46.93 30.25
C SER A 185 -4.89 -47.03 29.98
N GLU A 186 -5.54 -45.95 29.56
CA GLU A 186 -6.99 -45.91 29.32
C GLU A 186 -7.34 -46.49 27.94
N TRP A 187 -8.47 -47.21 27.87
CA TRP A 187 -8.98 -47.83 26.63
C TRP A 187 -10.16 -47.05 26.00
N TRP A 188 -10.78 -46.13 26.73
CA TRP A 188 -11.80 -45.21 26.21
C TRP A 188 -11.18 -44.00 25.49
N ALA A 189 -12.01 -43.07 24.99
CA ALA A 189 -11.54 -41.85 24.34
C ALA A 189 -10.89 -40.89 25.35
N PRO A 190 -9.70 -40.34 25.08
CA PRO A 190 -8.96 -39.55 26.06
C PRO A 190 -9.66 -38.23 26.41
N SER A 191 -9.49 -37.76 27.64
CA SER A 191 -9.90 -36.43 28.10
C SER A 191 -9.01 -35.32 27.53
N GLU A 192 -7.71 -35.58 27.42
CA GLU A 192 -6.68 -34.63 26.97
C GLU A 192 -5.63 -35.32 26.06
N LEU A 193 -5.00 -34.50 25.21
CA LEU A 193 -3.96 -34.92 24.28
C LEU A 193 -2.67 -34.14 24.52
N ASP A 194 -1.53 -34.83 24.43
CA ASP A 194 -0.23 -34.20 24.31
C ASP A 194 -0.10 -33.56 22.92
N LEU A 195 -0.29 -32.24 22.88
CA LEU A 195 -0.18 -31.42 21.67
C LEU A 195 1.28 -31.20 21.21
N TRP A 196 2.26 -31.53 22.05
CA TRP A 196 3.67 -31.17 21.86
C TRP A 196 4.57 -32.34 21.48
N ASN A 197 4.20 -33.57 21.85
CA ASN A 197 4.97 -34.79 21.60
C ASN A 197 4.17 -35.82 20.75
N PRO A 198 3.67 -35.45 19.55
CA PRO A 198 2.95 -36.37 18.67
C PRO A 198 3.88 -37.44 18.07
N SER A 199 3.30 -38.43 17.38
CA SER A 199 4.02 -39.57 16.80
C SER A 199 3.61 -39.82 15.34
N CYS A 200 4.54 -40.20 14.48
CA CYS A 200 4.22 -40.58 13.08
C CYS A 200 3.58 -41.98 13.02
N VAL A 201 2.50 -42.13 12.26
CA VAL A 201 1.79 -43.39 12.03
C VAL A 201 1.54 -43.65 10.54
N LYS A 202 1.47 -44.94 10.18
CA LYS A 202 1.26 -45.42 8.80
C LYS A 202 -0.16 -45.21 8.27
N GLN A 203 -1.14 -45.24 9.17
CA GLN A 203 -2.55 -45.02 8.87
C GLN A 203 -3.22 -44.44 10.12
N CYS A 204 -4.18 -43.53 9.93
CA CYS A 204 -4.95 -42.99 11.05
C CYS A 204 -5.87 -44.06 11.67
N PRO A 205 -5.79 -44.29 13.00
CA PRO A 205 -6.65 -45.26 13.69
C PRO A 205 -8.14 -44.96 13.51
N HIS A 206 -8.91 -45.93 13.01
CA HIS A 206 -10.35 -45.80 12.79
C HIS A 206 -11.08 -47.13 13.02
N VAL A 207 -12.19 -47.08 13.77
CA VAL A 207 -12.90 -48.27 14.30
C VAL A 207 -13.34 -49.28 13.23
N SER A 208 -13.52 -48.83 11.98
CA SER A 208 -13.90 -49.69 10.85
C SER A 208 -12.74 -50.33 10.07
N VAL A 209 -11.48 -50.10 10.46
CA VAL A 209 -10.30 -50.54 9.71
C VAL A 209 -9.52 -51.59 10.51
N PRO A 210 -9.53 -52.88 10.09
CA PRO A 210 -8.75 -53.94 10.73
C PRO A 210 -7.26 -53.58 10.81
N GLY A 211 -6.62 -53.89 11.95
CA GLY A 211 -5.21 -53.57 12.20
C GLY A 211 -4.93 -52.10 12.59
N SER A 212 -5.84 -51.16 12.35
CA SER A 212 -5.63 -49.74 12.72
C SER A 212 -5.66 -49.46 14.23
N HIS A 213 -6.01 -50.47 15.04
CA HIS A 213 -5.93 -50.45 16.50
C HIS A 213 -4.54 -50.86 17.06
N ALA A 214 -3.51 -51.00 16.22
CA ALA A 214 -2.14 -51.21 16.67
C ALA A 214 -1.71 -50.11 17.66
N PRO A 215 -1.08 -50.45 18.80
CA PRO A 215 -0.75 -49.47 19.83
C PRO A 215 0.34 -48.52 19.36
N VAL A 216 0.17 -47.22 19.62
CA VAL A 216 1.04 -46.17 19.09
C VAL A 216 2.18 -45.90 20.09
N PRO A 217 3.46 -45.94 19.66
CA PRO A 217 4.61 -45.63 20.52
C PRO A 217 4.69 -44.13 20.80
N CYS A 218 4.12 -43.70 21.92
CA CYS A 218 4.09 -42.32 22.36
C CYS A 218 5.18 -42.02 23.38
N LEU A 219 5.81 -40.85 23.30
CA LEU A 219 6.65 -40.36 24.39
C LEU A 219 5.78 -40.07 25.62
N TYR A 220 6.17 -40.62 26.77
CA TYR A 220 5.54 -40.32 28.05
C TYR A 220 6.26 -39.14 28.74
N PRO A 221 5.54 -38.27 29.50
CA PRO A 221 6.16 -37.14 30.18
C PRO A 221 7.34 -37.52 31.07
N GLU A 222 8.34 -36.63 31.14
CA GLU A 222 9.56 -36.84 31.90
C GLU A 222 9.29 -37.00 33.40
N GLN A 223 9.66 -38.16 33.96
CA GLN A 223 9.51 -38.44 35.38
C GLN A 223 10.83 -38.17 36.10
N LYS A 224 10.87 -37.09 36.91
CA LYS A 224 12.01 -36.76 37.77
C LYS A 224 11.84 -37.38 39.15
N TYR A 225 12.62 -38.41 39.45
CA TYR A 225 12.64 -39.08 40.75
C TYR A 225 13.75 -38.51 41.64
N PHE A 226 13.37 -37.84 42.72
CA PHE A 226 14.29 -37.38 43.77
C PHE A 226 14.54 -38.48 44.78
N CYS A 227 15.79 -38.90 44.95
CA CYS A 227 16.16 -40.02 45.83
C CYS A 227 16.32 -39.61 47.32
N SER A 228 15.48 -38.69 47.80
CA SER A 228 15.51 -38.14 49.17
C SER A 228 14.40 -38.68 50.08
N SER A 229 13.38 -39.37 49.53
CA SER A 229 12.28 -39.96 50.31
C SER A 229 11.96 -41.40 49.92
N ALA A 230 11.97 -42.29 50.92
CA ALA A 230 11.36 -43.62 50.81
C ALA A 230 9.84 -43.46 50.64
N PRO A 231 9.14 -44.33 49.86
CA PRO A 231 9.42 -45.76 49.72
C PRO A 231 9.82 -46.24 48.30
N ASN A 232 10.41 -45.40 47.44
CA ASN A 232 10.88 -45.83 46.11
C ASN A 232 12.13 -46.74 46.21
N ALA A 233 11.91 -48.03 46.44
CA ALA A 233 12.92 -49.04 46.79
C ALA A 233 14.01 -49.36 45.73
N LYS A 234 14.06 -48.62 44.61
CA LYS A 234 15.02 -48.85 43.52
C LYS A 234 16.31 -48.01 43.61
N CYS A 235 16.36 -46.97 44.44
CA CYS A 235 17.59 -46.18 44.67
C CYS A 235 17.98 -46.19 46.15
N LYS A 236 18.95 -47.04 46.52
CA LYS A 236 19.69 -46.94 47.78
C LYS A 236 21.02 -46.25 47.51
N ILE A 237 21.16 -45.01 47.98
CA ILE A 237 22.47 -44.34 48.06
C ILE A 237 23.21 -44.93 49.28
N PRO A 238 24.43 -45.48 49.13
CA PRO A 238 25.23 -45.85 50.29
C PRO A 238 25.67 -44.56 51.01
N GLY A 239 25.20 -44.37 52.24
CA GLY A 239 25.50 -43.18 53.03
C GLY A 239 27.00 -43.05 53.30
N GLY A 240 27.56 -41.87 53.03
CA GLY A 240 28.97 -41.59 53.29
C GLY A 240 29.29 -41.67 54.79
N GLN A 241 30.36 -42.39 55.14
CA GLN A 241 30.71 -42.76 56.52
C GLN A 241 30.98 -41.58 57.47
N PHE A 242 31.06 -40.36 56.95
CA PHE A 242 31.36 -39.12 57.70
C PHE A 242 30.36 -37.96 57.45
N GLY A 243 29.11 -38.27 57.09
CA GLY A 243 27.93 -37.41 57.31
C GLY A 243 27.76 -36.10 56.50
N ASN A 244 28.82 -35.55 55.90
CA ASN A 244 28.84 -34.13 55.49
C ASN A 244 28.65 -33.84 53.99
N VAL A 245 28.07 -34.75 53.19
CA VAL A 245 27.49 -34.41 51.88
C VAL A 245 26.19 -35.19 51.65
N ILE A 246 25.07 -34.48 51.44
CA ILE A 246 23.82 -35.09 50.97
C ILE A 246 23.87 -35.13 49.44
N ASN A 247 24.29 -36.27 48.89
CA ASN A 247 24.27 -36.49 47.44
C ASN A 247 22.82 -36.68 46.97
N PHE A 248 22.23 -35.64 46.37
CA PHE A 248 20.90 -35.71 45.78
C PHE A 248 20.94 -36.41 44.42
N HIS A 249 20.72 -37.73 44.39
CA HIS A 249 20.53 -38.43 43.12
C HIS A 249 19.17 -38.08 42.51
N VAL A 250 19.18 -37.35 41.39
CA VAL A 250 17.99 -37.02 40.60
C VAL A 250 17.96 -37.93 39.36
N GLN A 251 17.10 -38.93 39.37
CA GLN A 251 16.90 -39.78 38.20
C GLN A 251 15.79 -39.18 37.33
N SER A 252 16.16 -38.53 36.22
CA SER A 252 15.22 -38.23 35.15
C SER A 252 15.01 -39.48 34.29
N GLN A 253 13.76 -39.85 34.04
CA GLN A 253 13.39 -40.91 33.11
C GLN A 253 12.40 -40.38 32.07
N GLN A 254 12.81 -40.42 30.80
CA GLN A 254 11.91 -40.36 29.64
C GLN A 254 11.70 -41.79 29.13
N SER A 255 10.51 -42.10 28.62
CA SER A 255 10.19 -43.44 28.11
C SER A 255 9.17 -43.40 26.99
N ILE A 256 9.22 -44.38 26.09
CA ILE A 256 8.22 -44.58 25.05
C ILE A 256 7.21 -45.61 25.58
N VAL A 257 5.95 -45.21 25.68
CA VAL A 257 4.84 -46.06 26.12
C VAL A 257 3.92 -46.34 24.94
N PHE A 258 3.61 -47.61 24.73
CA PHE A 258 2.66 -48.05 23.71
C PHE A 258 1.23 -47.77 24.18
N THR A 259 0.56 -46.82 23.54
CA THR A 259 -0.78 -46.34 23.95
C THR A 259 -1.90 -46.89 23.08
N ASN A 260 -3.06 -47.10 23.68
CA ASN A 260 -4.27 -47.49 22.93
C ASN A 260 -4.72 -46.31 22.04
N PRO A 261 -4.77 -46.47 20.71
CA PRO A 261 -5.22 -45.40 19.83
C PRO A 261 -6.70 -45.06 20.05
N TYR A 262 -7.10 -43.86 19.65
CA TYR A 262 -8.48 -43.40 19.67
C TYR A 262 -8.96 -43.07 18.25
N ASN A 263 -10.27 -42.96 18.05
CA ASN A 263 -10.85 -42.81 16.71
C ASN A 263 -10.49 -41.46 16.06
N THR A 264 -9.85 -41.50 14.89
CA THR A 264 -9.36 -40.34 14.13
C THR A 264 -9.80 -40.37 12.67
N LYS A 265 -9.68 -39.24 11.97
CA LYS A 265 -9.85 -39.14 10.51
C LYS A 265 -8.62 -38.48 9.88
N PRO A 266 -8.13 -38.98 8.72
CA PRO A 266 -7.04 -38.37 7.98
C PRO A 266 -7.46 -37.01 7.42
N ILE A 267 -6.59 -36.02 7.54
CA ILE A 267 -6.71 -34.67 7.00
C ILE A 267 -5.38 -34.24 6.36
N GLY A 268 -5.50 -33.61 5.19
CA GLY A 268 -4.40 -33.19 4.32
C GLY A 268 -3.42 -34.27 3.90
N GLY A 269 -3.83 -35.55 3.92
CA GLY A 269 -2.96 -36.72 3.73
C GLY A 269 -1.83 -36.87 4.77
N ARG A 270 -1.84 -36.05 5.84
CA ARG A 270 -0.67 -35.82 6.73
C ARG A 270 -0.99 -35.74 8.22
N PHE A 271 -2.26 -35.66 8.62
CA PHE A 271 -2.67 -35.47 10.03
C PHE A 271 -3.85 -36.36 10.41
N CYS A 272 -3.83 -36.95 11.59
CA CYS A 272 -4.95 -37.72 12.16
C CYS A 272 -5.70 -36.87 13.19
N LEU A 273 -6.77 -36.17 12.77
CA LEU A 273 -7.57 -35.40 13.73
C LEU A 273 -8.59 -36.30 14.45
N PRO A 274 -8.84 -36.09 15.76
CA PRO A 274 -9.87 -36.80 16.51
C PRO A 274 -11.27 -36.66 15.88
N VAL A 275 -12.08 -37.71 16.00
CA VAL A 275 -13.52 -37.64 15.66
C VAL A 275 -14.30 -36.82 16.71
N ASN A 276 -13.83 -36.78 17.96
CA ASN A 276 -14.40 -35.93 19.01
C ASN A 276 -14.12 -34.44 18.71
N ILE A 277 -15.18 -33.63 18.66
CA ILE A 277 -15.11 -32.21 18.27
C ILE A 277 -14.27 -31.34 19.22
N THR A 278 -14.28 -31.65 20.52
CA THR A 278 -13.51 -30.90 21.54
C THR A 278 -12.01 -31.14 21.38
N LEU A 279 -11.61 -32.41 21.24
CA LEU A 279 -10.21 -32.79 20.99
C LEU A 279 -9.72 -32.31 19.61
N ARG A 280 -10.62 -32.24 18.61
CA ARG A 280 -10.30 -31.64 17.31
C ARG A 280 -10.05 -30.14 17.41
N GLN A 281 -10.83 -29.43 18.24
CA GLN A 281 -10.66 -27.98 18.44
C GLN A 281 -9.38 -27.63 19.18
N SER A 282 -8.90 -28.43 20.14
CA SER A 282 -7.61 -28.16 20.82
C SER A 282 -6.43 -28.25 19.86
N ILE A 283 -6.39 -29.25 18.96
CA ILE A 283 -5.36 -29.35 17.91
C ILE A 283 -5.43 -28.19 16.92
N LEU A 284 -6.64 -27.83 16.44
CA LEU A 284 -6.86 -26.74 15.48
C LEU A 284 -6.47 -25.35 16.03
N ARG A 285 -6.68 -25.11 17.33
CA ARG A 285 -6.32 -23.85 18.01
C ARG A 285 -4.85 -23.81 18.45
N GLY A 286 -4.26 -24.98 18.73
CA GLY A 286 -2.86 -25.13 19.13
C GLY A 286 -1.92 -25.39 17.93
N PRO A 287 -1.23 -26.55 17.87
CA PRO A 287 -0.10 -26.79 16.97
C PRO A 287 -0.46 -26.83 15.47
N LEU A 288 -1.75 -26.92 15.13
CA LEU A 288 -2.23 -26.94 13.74
C LEU A 288 -2.79 -25.58 13.27
N ASN A 289 -2.52 -24.49 14.01
CA ASN A 289 -2.96 -23.14 13.64
C ASN A 289 -2.58 -22.77 12.19
N ALA A 290 -3.57 -22.28 11.44
CA ALA A 290 -3.54 -22.23 9.97
C ALA A 290 -2.53 -21.24 9.38
N GLY A 291 -2.04 -20.26 10.15
CA GLY A 291 -1.22 -19.13 9.67
C GLY A 291 -0.03 -19.55 8.78
N VAL A 292 1.00 -20.17 9.37
CA VAL A 292 2.22 -20.54 8.65
C VAL A 292 1.97 -21.64 7.61
N ARG A 293 1.10 -22.60 7.93
CA ARG A 293 0.80 -23.76 7.06
C ARG A 293 0.01 -23.40 5.80
N SER A 294 -0.73 -22.28 5.81
CA SER A 294 -1.41 -21.76 4.63
C SER A 294 -0.44 -21.48 3.47
N LEU A 295 0.76 -20.99 3.79
CA LEU A 295 1.80 -20.63 2.82
C LEU A 295 2.34 -21.87 2.09
N GLY A 296 2.45 -23.01 2.80
CA GLY A 296 2.84 -24.30 2.21
C GLY A 296 1.85 -24.82 1.15
N SER A 297 0.59 -24.37 1.17
CA SER A 297 -0.43 -24.77 0.18
C SER A 297 -0.25 -24.09 -1.19
N PHE A 298 0.57 -23.04 -1.31
CA PHE A 298 0.77 -22.35 -2.60
C PHE A 298 1.47 -23.21 -3.66
N GLN A 299 2.32 -24.16 -3.24
CA GLN A 299 3.08 -25.00 -4.18
C GLN A 299 2.19 -25.93 -5.00
N ASP A 300 1.13 -26.49 -4.40
CA ASP A 300 0.16 -27.35 -5.07
C ASP A 300 -0.83 -26.56 -5.96
N CYS A 301 -1.06 -25.28 -5.67
CA CYS A 301 -2.08 -24.44 -6.31
C CYS A 301 -1.71 -23.80 -7.65
N TRP A 302 -0.48 -24.02 -8.16
CA TRP A 302 0.07 -23.26 -9.30
C TRP A 302 -0.81 -23.30 -10.56
N GLY A 303 -1.42 -24.45 -10.87
CA GLY A 303 -2.28 -24.61 -12.05
C GLY A 303 -3.59 -23.84 -11.94
N ALA A 304 -4.19 -23.78 -10.75
CA ALA A 304 -5.39 -22.99 -10.49
C ALA A 304 -5.09 -21.48 -10.57
N LEU A 305 -3.93 -21.06 -10.05
CA LEU A 305 -3.46 -19.67 -10.13
C LEU A 305 -3.12 -19.26 -11.57
N PHE A 306 -2.50 -20.14 -12.36
CA PHE A 306 -2.22 -19.88 -13.78
C PHE A 306 -3.52 -19.73 -14.59
N PHE A 307 -4.49 -20.63 -14.37
CA PHE A 307 -5.81 -20.54 -15.01
C PHE A 307 -6.54 -19.25 -14.61
N ALA A 308 -6.48 -18.85 -13.34
CA ALA A 308 -7.05 -17.58 -12.87
C ALA A 308 -6.40 -16.36 -13.56
N VAL A 309 -5.08 -16.37 -13.80
CA VAL A 309 -4.40 -15.31 -14.57
C VAL A 309 -4.81 -15.31 -16.05
N LEU A 310 -4.95 -16.47 -16.70
CA LEU A 310 -5.48 -16.55 -18.08
C LEU A 310 -6.90 -15.98 -18.18
N VAL A 311 -7.76 -16.28 -17.20
CA VAL A 311 -9.12 -15.74 -17.12
C VAL A 311 -9.11 -14.23 -16.82
N ALA A 312 -8.21 -13.75 -15.96
CA ALA A 312 -8.05 -12.32 -15.69
C ALA A 312 -7.57 -11.54 -16.94
N VAL A 313 -6.69 -12.13 -17.74
CA VAL A 313 -6.25 -11.57 -19.05
C VAL A 313 -7.40 -11.52 -20.04
N ALA A 314 -8.19 -12.61 -20.17
CA ALA A 314 -9.35 -12.64 -21.05
C ALA A 314 -10.41 -11.61 -20.65
N PHE A 315 -10.74 -11.49 -19.36
CA PHE A 315 -11.63 -10.44 -18.86
C PHE A 315 -11.04 -9.04 -19.00
N SER A 316 -9.73 -8.87 -18.89
CA SER A 316 -9.08 -7.56 -19.09
C SER A 316 -9.19 -7.09 -20.55
N TYR A 317 -8.98 -7.98 -21.53
CA TYR A 317 -9.23 -7.67 -22.94
C TYR A 317 -10.71 -7.37 -23.20
N PHE A 318 -11.63 -8.17 -22.65
CA PHE A 318 -13.07 -7.95 -22.79
C PHE A 318 -13.51 -6.60 -22.18
N TYR A 319 -12.95 -6.23 -21.03
CA TYR A 319 -13.15 -4.93 -20.39
C TYR A 319 -12.64 -3.79 -21.28
N VAL A 320 -11.41 -3.88 -21.81
CA VAL A 320 -10.84 -2.86 -22.72
C VAL A 320 -11.72 -2.63 -23.95
N LEU A 321 -12.29 -3.71 -24.52
CA LEU A 321 -13.23 -3.62 -25.64
C LEU A 321 -14.58 -2.98 -25.23
N LEU A 322 -15.18 -3.44 -24.13
CA LEU A 322 -16.44 -2.87 -23.62
C LEU A 322 -16.32 -1.40 -23.18
N MET A 323 -15.13 -0.95 -22.77
CA MET A 323 -14.89 0.45 -22.43
C MET A 323 -14.98 1.39 -23.63
N ASN A 324 -14.77 0.90 -24.86
CA ASN A 324 -14.97 1.74 -26.06
C ASN A 324 -16.46 1.94 -26.35
N GLU A 325 -17.26 0.87 -26.29
CA GLU A 325 -18.68 0.90 -26.70
C GLU A 325 -19.64 1.30 -25.57
N CYS A 326 -19.38 0.87 -24.33
CA CYS A 326 -20.38 0.76 -23.26
C CYS A 326 -19.86 1.14 -21.86
N ALA A 327 -18.83 2.00 -21.77
CA ALA A 327 -18.22 2.43 -20.50
C ALA A 327 -19.23 2.83 -19.39
N LYS A 328 -20.33 3.52 -19.73
CA LYS A 328 -21.40 3.85 -18.76
C LYS A 328 -21.98 2.59 -18.11
N LEU A 329 -22.43 1.65 -18.94
CA LEU A 329 -23.08 0.41 -18.48
C LEU A 329 -22.11 -0.43 -17.63
N LEU A 330 -20.82 -0.47 -18.01
CA LEU A 330 -19.81 -1.20 -17.26
C LEU A 330 -19.57 -0.57 -15.88
N VAL A 331 -19.28 0.74 -15.82
CA VAL A 331 -18.94 1.44 -14.58
C VAL A 331 -20.12 1.47 -13.61
N TYR A 332 -21.32 1.86 -14.06
CA TYR A 332 -22.52 1.84 -13.20
C TYR A 332 -22.99 0.42 -12.89
N GLY A 333 -22.80 -0.53 -13.81
CA GLY A 333 -23.12 -1.94 -13.57
C GLY A 333 -22.29 -2.53 -12.44
N PHE A 334 -20.96 -2.31 -12.46
CA PHE A 334 -20.11 -2.77 -11.36
C PHE A 334 -20.42 -2.04 -10.05
N LEU A 335 -20.45 -0.70 -10.05
CA LEU A 335 -20.72 0.08 -8.83
C LEU A 335 -22.10 -0.25 -8.23
N GLY A 336 -23.13 -0.41 -9.07
CA GLY A 336 -24.46 -0.85 -8.64
C GLY A 336 -24.49 -2.27 -8.09
N SER A 337 -23.75 -3.20 -8.71
CA SER A 337 -23.64 -4.58 -8.20
C SER A 337 -22.90 -4.65 -6.85
N ALA A 338 -21.86 -3.83 -6.66
CA ALA A 338 -21.13 -3.70 -5.40
C ALA A 338 -22.00 -3.03 -4.32
N LEU A 339 -22.74 -1.96 -4.67
CA LEU A 339 -23.71 -1.30 -3.80
C LEU A 339 -24.77 -2.28 -3.29
N ALA A 340 -25.34 -3.11 -4.18
CA ALA A 340 -26.30 -4.14 -3.82
C ALA A 340 -25.67 -5.23 -2.93
N ALA A 341 -24.49 -5.76 -3.31
CA ALA A 341 -23.83 -6.83 -2.58
C ALA A 341 -23.43 -6.43 -1.15
N PHE A 342 -22.78 -5.27 -0.97
CA PHE A 342 -22.40 -4.77 0.34
C PHE A 342 -23.60 -4.26 1.15
N GLY A 343 -24.58 -3.62 0.51
CA GLY A 343 -25.80 -3.16 1.17
C GLY A 343 -26.63 -4.31 1.73
N ILE A 344 -26.91 -5.34 0.91
CA ILE A 344 -27.65 -6.53 1.33
C ILE A 344 -26.87 -7.27 2.44
N SER A 345 -25.56 -7.46 2.28
CA SER A 345 -24.73 -8.17 3.27
C SER A 345 -24.63 -7.42 4.61
N GLY A 346 -24.45 -6.09 4.57
CA GLY A 346 -24.37 -5.25 5.76
C GLY A 346 -25.70 -5.20 6.52
N ILE A 347 -26.82 -5.00 5.80
CA ILE A 347 -28.16 -5.03 6.38
C ILE A 347 -28.48 -6.42 6.94
N PHE A 348 -28.16 -7.51 6.23
CA PHE A 348 -28.34 -8.88 6.72
C PHE A 348 -27.60 -9.09 8.06
N LEU A 349 -26.32 -8.74 8.14
CA LEU A 349 -25.55 -8.84 9.38
C LEU A 349 -26.22 -8.05 10.51
N LEU A 350 -26.52 -6.76 10.30
CA LEU A 350 -27.16 -5.92 11.32
C LEU A 350 -28.54 -6.44 11.77
N VAL A 351 -29.34 -7.01 10.86
CA VAL A 351 -30.61 -7.66 11.20
C VAL A 351 -30.39 -8.94 12.02
N THR A 352 -29.41 -9.78 11.66
CA THR A 352 -29.10 -10.99 12.45
C THR A 352 -28.49 -10.72 13.83
N ALA A 353 -27.97 -9.51 14.09
CA ALA A 353 -27.50 -9.11 15.41
C ALA A 353 -28.64 -8.85 16.42
N LEU A 354 -29.83 -8.47 15.93
CA LEU A 354 -31.01 -8.16 16.74
C LEU A 354 -31.42 -9.33 17.67
N PRO A 355 -32.15 -9.09 18.78
CA PRO A 355 -32.49 -10.11 19.78
C PRO A 355 -33.57 -11.11 19.33
N PHE A 356 -33.68 -11.40 18.03
CA PHE A 356 -34.64 -12.34 17.46
C PHE A 356 -33.95 -13.70 17.19
N PRO A 357 -34.29 -14.78 17.92
CA PRO A 357 -33.61 -16.08 17.75
C PRO A 357 -33.82 -16.69 16.36
N GLU A 358 -34.95 -16.40 15.73
CA GLU A 358 -35.35 -16.88 14.41
C GLU A 358 -34.44 -16.42 13.27
N VAL A 359 -33.74 -15.28 13.40
CA VAL A 359 -32.77 -14.82 12.38
C VAL A 359 -31.32 -15.10 12.76
N ARG A 360 -31.00 -15.21 14.06
CA ARG A 360 -29.62 -15.43 14.55
C ARG A 360 -28.99 -16.71 14.00
N HIS A 361 -29.76 -17.79 13.88
CA HIS A 361 -29.26 -19.08 13.40
C HIS A 361 -28.82 -19.07 11.92
N LEU A 362 -29.28 -18.09 11.13
CA LEU A 362 -28.91 -17.91 9.72
C LEU A 362 -27.51 -17.32 9.55
N ASN A 363 -26.95 -16.68 10.59
CA ASN A 363 -25.62 -16.08 10.56
C ASN A 363 -24.57 -17.08 11.08
N PRO A 364 -23.61 -17.55 10.26
CA PRO A 364 -22.62 -18.54 10.67
C PRO A 364 -21.74 -18.14 11.85
N LEU A 365 -21.56 -16.84 12.12
CA LEU A 365 -20.70 -16.35 13.20
C LEU A 365 -21.21 -16.76 14.59
N PHE A 366 -22.54 -16.84 14.77
CA PHE A 366 -23.16 -17.33 16.01
C PHE A 366 -22.99 -18.85 16.21
N ASN A 367 -22.63 -19.59 15.16
CA ASN A 367 -22.32 -21.02 15.23
C ASN A 367 -20.82 -21.29 15.47
N THR A 368 -19.93 -20.31 15.28
CA THR A 368 -18.47 -20.46 15.43
C THR A 368 -17.87 -19.75 16.63
N HIS A 369 -18.55 -18.73 17.19
CA HIS A 369 -18.08 -17.92 18.31
C HIS A 369 -19.10 -17.87 19.46
N THR A 370 -18.67 -17.45 20.64
CA THR A 370 -19.58 -17.15 21.76
C THR A 370 -20.50 -15.99 21.40
N GLU A 371 -21.73 -15.96 21.92
CA GLU A 371 -22.76 -15.00 21.49
C GLU A 371 -22.29 -13.54 21.53
N LEU A 372 -21.56 -13.14 22.58
CA LEU A 372 -21.02 -11.78 22.71
C LEU A 372 -19.98 -11.46 21.61
N MET A 373 -19.09 -12.40 21.29
CA MET A 373 -18.10 -12.23 20.22
C MET A 373 -18.76 -12.24 18.84
N ALA A 374 -19.71 -13.15 18.61
CA ALA A 374 -20.50 -13.20 17.39
C ALA A 374 -21.29 -11.89 17.16
N LEU A 375 -21.89 -11.33 18.22
CA LEU A 375 -22.59 -10.05 18.20
C LEU A 375 -21.63 -8.90 17.86
N VAL A 376 -20.48 -8.79 18.54
CA VAL A 376 -19.49 -7.73 18.29
C VAL A 376 -18.95 -7.79 16.86
N ILE A 377 -18.60 -8.98 16.36
CA ILE A 377 -18.11 -9.18 14.98
C ILE A 377 -19.23 -8.85 13.97
N THR A 378 -20.46 -9.31 14.20
CA THR A 378 -21.60 -9.07 13.30
C THR A 378 -21.96 -7.58 13.24
N CYS A 379 -22.04 -6.89 14.38
CA CYS A 379 -22.33 -5.46 14.43
C CYS A 379 -21.22 -4.62 13.79
N SER A 380 -19.95 -4.88 14.13
CA SER A 380 -18.82 -4.10 13.59
C SER A 380 -18.64 -4.30 12.09
N PHE A 381 -18.73 -5.53 11.60
CA PHE A 381 -18.63 -5.81 10.16
C PHE A 381 -19.88 -5.35 9.40
N GLY A 382 -21.08 -5.47 9.98
CA GLY A 382 -22.32 -4.96 9.40
C GLY A 382 -22.30 -3.42 9.23
N LEU A 383 -21.88 -2.68 10.26
CA LEU A 383 -21.70 -1.22 10.18
C LEU A 383 -20.64 -0.82 9.15
N PHE A 384 -19.55 -1.57 9.05
CA PHE A 384 -18.51 -1.35 8.04
C PHE A 384 -19.03 -1.57 6.60
N LEU A 385 -19.79 -2.63 6.34
CA LEU A 385 -20.37 -2.85 5.01
C LEU A 385 -21.42 -1.79 4.65
N VAL A 386 -22.18 -1.28 5.63
CA VAL A 386 -23.09 -0.14 5.41
C VAL A 386 -22.34 1.16 5.11
N SER A 387 -21.23 1.47 5.80
CA SER A 387 -20.45 2.67 5.48
C SER A 387 -19.75 2.58 4.11
N VAL A 388 -19.27 1.39 3.72
CA VAL A 388 -18.79 1.10 2.36
C VAL A 388 -19.91 1.28 1.33
N THR A 389 -21.15 0.89 1.65
CA THR A 389 -22.32 1.10 0.77
C THR A 389 -22.58 2.60 0.56
N CYS A 390 -22.53 3.41 1.62
CA CYS A 390 -22.65 4.88 1.51
C CYS A 390 -21.51 5.52 0.69
N ALA A 391 -20.28 5.03 0.86
CA ALA A 391 -19.12 5.48 0.08
C ALA A 391 -19.29 5.20 -1.43
N ILE A 392 -19.82 4.03 -1.79
CA ILE A 392 -20.13 3.68 -3.19
C ILE A 392 -21.24 4.59 -3.75
N SER A 393 -22.27 4.94 -2.98
CA SER A 393 -23.28 5.93 -3.39
C SER A 393 -22.67 7.31 -3.68
N GLY A 394 -21.74 7.78 -2.84
CA GLY A 394 -21.00 9.03 -3.08
C GLY A 394 -20.13 8.97 -4.36
N THR A 395 -19.46 7.83 -4.57
CA THR A 395 -18.68 7.56 -5.78
C THR A 395 -19.56 7.59 -7.04
N ILE A 396 -20.76 6.99 -6.99
CA ILE A 396 -21.72 6.98 -8.10
C ILE A 396 -22.18 8.40 -8.47
N THR A 397 -22.48 9.27 -7.49
CA THR A 397 -22.93 10.64 -7.77
C THR A 397 -21.81 11.53 -8.29
N HIS A 398 -20.58 11.37 -7.78
CA HIS A 398 -19.41 12.07 -8.33
C HIS A 398 -19.10 11.67 -9.78
N VAL A 399 -19.11 10.36 -10.08
CA VAL A 399 -18.97 9.84 -11.44
C VAL A 399 -20.08 10.36 -12.36
N ALA A 400 -21.31 10.47 -11.87
CA ALA A 400 -22.43 11.03 -12.64
C ALA A 400 -22.23 12.50 -13.01
N HIS A 401 -21.75 13.32 -12.07
CA HIS A 401 -21.44 14.73 -12.32
C HIS A 401 -20.24 14.91 -13.28
N HIS A 402 -19.19 14.10 -13.13
CA HIS A 402 -17.95 14.26 -13.90
C HIS A 402 -17.90 13.46 -15.22
N TRP A 403 -18.92 12.63 -15.52
CA TRP A 403 -18.93 11.71 -16.65
C TRP A 403 -18.57 12.34 -18.01
N GLY A 404 -19.04 13.56 -18.28
CA GLY A 404 -18.79 14.24 -19.55
C GLY A 404 -17.30 14.37 -19.88
N HIS A 405 -16.50 14.84 -18.91
CA HIS A 405 -15.06 15.00 -19.07
C HIS A 405 -14.34 13.64 -19.13
N ILE A 406 -14.78 12.68 -18.30
CA ILE A 406 -14.25 11.31 -18.28
C ILE A 406 -14.41 10.65 -19.67
N ARG A 407 -15.56 10.85 -20.32
CA ARG A 407 -15.85 10.31 -21.67
C ARG A 407 -14.88 10.85 -22.73
N GLU A 408 -14.64 12.15 -22.79
CA GLU A 408 -13.74 12.72 -23.82
C GLU A 408 -12.28 12.34 -23.57
N LEU A 409 -11.82 12.36 -22.32
CA LEU A 409 -10.45 11.95 -21.97
C LEU A 409 -10.20 10.45 -22.26
N MET A 410 -11.20 9.60 -21.99
CA MET A 410 -11.21 8.19 -22.35
C MET A 410 -11.22 7.98 -23.88
N ARG A 411 -11.96 8.82 -24.63
CA ARG A 411 -11.99 8.80 -26.10
C ARG A 411 -10.64 9.16 -26.71
N ALA A 412 -9.97 10.20 -26.20
CA ALA A 412 -8.63 10.58 -26.63
C ALA A 412 -7.59 9.49 -26.37
N ALA A 413 -7.68 8.80 -25.22
CA ALA A 413 -6.86 7.63 -24.93
C ALA A 413 -7.16 6.46 -25.90
N SER A 414 -8.44 6.19 -26.19
CA SER A 414 -8.87 5.11 -27.10
C SER A 414 -8.37 5.35 -28.53
N GLU A 415 -8.51 6.57 -29.06
CA GLU A 415 -7.97 6.97 -30.37
C GLU A 415 -6.47 6.64 -30.49
N CYS A 416 -5.69 7.00 -29.47
CA CYS A 416 -4.25 6.79 -29.43
C CYS A 416 -3.85 5.30 -29.50
N PHE A 417 -4.43 4.42 -28.68
CA PHE A 417 -4.03 3.00 -28.68
C PHE A 417 -4.76 2.15 -29.74
N LEU A 418 -5.92 2.58 -30.26
CA LEU A 418 -6.57 1.91 -31.40
C LEU A 418 -5.82 2.18 -32.71
N ALA A 419 -5.21 3.36 -32.87
CA ALA A 419 -4.23 3.62 -33.93
C ALA A 419 -2.98 2.73 -33.75
N MET A 420 -2.47 2.61 -32.53
CA MET A 420 -1.32 1.76 -32.19
C MET A 420 -1.71 0.40 -31.60
N ARG A 421 -2.37 -0.47 -32.39
CA ARG A 421 -2.83 -1.81 -31.93
C ARG A 421 -1.75 -2.66 -31.25
N SER A 422 -0.46 -2.42 -31.53
CA SER A 422 0.68 -3.06 -30.86
C SER A 422 0.76 -2.75 -29.35
N MET A 423 0.16 -1.67 -28.86
CA MET A 423 0.05 -1.35 -27.42
C MET A 423 -0.78 -2.35 -26.61
N LEU A 424 -1.57 -3.21 -27.27
CA LEU A 424 -2.30 -4.30 -26.62
C LEU A 424 -1.43 -5.54 -26.34
N ILE A 425 -0.17 -5.56 -26.79
CA ILE A 425 0.77 -6.68 -26.59
C ILE A 425 1.56 -6.57 -25.27
N PRO A 426 2.13 -5.40 -24.88
CA PRO A 426 2.87 -5.28 -23.62
C PRO A 426 2.13 -5.75 -22.36
N PRO A 427 0.82 -5.45 -22.13
CA PRO A 427 0.12 -5.92 -20.93
C PRO A 427 -0.03 -7.45 -20.86
N LEU A 428 -0.08 -8.14 -22.02
CA LEU A 428 -0.09 -9.60 -22.07
C LEU A 428 1.28 -10.21 -21.73
N LEU A 429 2.36 -9.60 -22.23
CA LEU A 429 3.72 -10.01 -21.88
C LEU A 429 4.00 -9.71 -20.39
N GLU A 430 3.56 -8.56 -19.90
CA GLU A 430 3.61 -8.17 -18.49
C GLU A 430 2.81 -9.16 -17.61
N ALA A 431 1.63 -9.60 -18.05
CA ALA A 431 0.81 -10.60 -17.34
C ALA A 431 1.52 -11.95 -17.18
N LEU A 432 2.05 -12.48 -18.29
CA LEU A 432 2.79 -13.75 -18.29
C LEU A 432 4.06 -13.65 -17.43
N TRP A 433 4.84 -12.58 -17.60
CA TRP A 433 6.07 -12.34 -16.84
C TRP A 433 5.81 -12.14 -15.34
N LYS A 434 4.74 -11.40 -14.96
CA LYS A 434 4.30 -11.27 -13.56
C LYS A 434 3.90 -12.61 -12.94
N PHE A 435 3.23 -13.50 -13.69
CA PHE A 435 2.94 -14.85 -13.19
C PHE A 435 4.23 -15.64 -12.90
N PHE A 436 5.17 -15.69 -13.86
CA PHE A 436 6.42 -16.43 -13.68
C PHE A 436 7.30 -15.85 -12.57
N LEU A 437 7.41 -14.52 -12.46
CA LEU A 437 8.13 -13.88 -11.36
C LEU A 437 7.46 -14.13 -10.01
N ALA A 438 6.14 -13.96 -9.89
CA ALA A 438 5.43 -14.24 -8.64
C ALA A 438 5.62 -15.70 -8.19
N TRP A 439 5.60 -16.64 -9.14
CA TRP A 439 5.88 -18.05 -8.88
C TRP A 439 7.32 -18.30 -8.41
N ILE A 440 8.33 -17.75 -9.11
CA ILE A 440 9.75 -17.88 -8.74
C ILE A 440 10.01 -17.23 -7.37
N LEU A 441 9.42 -16.07 -7.10
CA LEU A 441 9.56 -15.36 -5.82
C LEU A 441 8.93 -16.16 -4.67
N THR A 442 7.74 -16.74 -4.86
CA THR A 442 7.10 -17.62 -3.87
C THR A 442 7.93 -18.91 -3.65
N ALA A 443 8.36 -19.59 -4.71
CA ALA A 443 9.14 -20.84 -4.60
C ALA A 443 10.49 -20.67 -3.90
N ASN A 444 11.07 -19.46 -3.95
CA ASN A 444 12.28 -19.10 -3.22
C ASN A 444 12.01 -18.47 -1.84
N PHE A 445 10.78 -18.01 -1.57
CA PHE A 445 10.31 -17.57 -0.24
C PHE A 445 10.04 -18.75 0.71
N LEU A 446 9.43 -19.84 0.22
CA LEU A 446 9.08 -21.01 1.05
C LEU A 446 10.27 -21.60 1.86
N PRO A 447 11.50 -21.71 1.32
CA PRO A 447 12.68 -22.06 2.12
C PRO A 447 12.94 -21.12 3.29
N LEU A 448 12.82 -19.79 3.08
CA LEU A 448 13.17 -18.77 4.08
C LEU A 448 12.24 -18.82 5.31
N ILE A 449 10.97 -19.18 5.11
CA ILE A 449 10.00 -19.36 6.21
C ILE A 449 10.00 -20.78 6.82
N SER A 450 10.86 -21.68 6.33
CA SER A 450 11.02 -23.04 6.86
C SER A 450 12.33 -23.25 7.63
N VAL A 451 13.07 -22.16 7.91
CA VAL A 451 14.32 -22.20 8.65
C VAL A 451 14.11 -22.49 10.13
N GLY A 452 15.06 -23.22 10.72
CA GLY A 452 15.12 -23.44 12.15
C GLY A 452 16.25 -24.39 12.54
N TRP A 453 16.30 -24.67 13.83
CA TRP A 453 17.29 -25.53 14.48
C TRP A 453 16.59 -26.49 15.44
N TYR A 454 17.33 -27.45 15.99
CA TYR A 454 16.79 -28.56 16.78
C TYR A 454 17.40 -28.56 18.18
N ASP A 455 16.59 -28.52 19.24
CA ASP A 455 17.05 -28.75 20.61
C ASP A 455 16.88 -30.23 20.98
N ASP A 456 17.99 -30.95 20.88
CA ASP A 456 18.16 -32.34 21.34
C ASP A 456 18.42 -32.44 22.86
N HIS A 457 18.95 -31.39 23.48
CA HIS A 457 19.63 -31.45 24.78
C HIS A 457 18.79 -30.88 25.91
N ARG A 458 17.50 -31.27 25.96
CA ARG A 458 16.53 -30.68 26.90
C ARG A 458 16.53 -31.29 28.31
N THR A 459 17.22 -32.40 28.54
CA THR A 459 17.30 -33.01 29.88
C THR A 459 18.39 -32.30 30.68
N GLU A 460 17.99 -31.26 31.41
CA GLU A 460 18.89 -30.48 32.26
C GLU A 460 19.00 -31.10 33.67
N ILE A 461 20.24 -31.41 34.07
CA ILE A 461 20.63 -31.94 35.39
C ILE A 461 21.84 -31.12 35.84
N ASP A 462 21.75 -30.47 37.01
CA ASP A 462 22.80 -29.64 37.59
C ASP A 462 23.43 -28.59 36.64
N GLY A 463 22.58 -27.99 35.79
CA GLY A 463 22.96 -27.02 34.75
C GLY A 463 23.63 -27.62 33.51
N GLN A 464 23.89 -28.92 33.49
CA GLN A 464 24.38 -29.65 32.32
C GLN A 464 23.22 -30.21 31.49
N LYS A 465 23.33 -30.06 30.17
CA LYS A 465 22.28 -30.42 29.20
C LYS A 465 22.59 -31.74 28.51
N PHE A 466 21.74 -32.75 28.74
CA PHE A 466 21.88 -34.09 28.18
C PHE A 466 20.90 -34.34 27.04
N LYS A 467 21.32 -35.11 26.03
CA LYS A 467 20.48 -35.49 24.89
C LYS A 467 19.33 -36.40 25.34
N GLY A 468 18.10 -35.97 25.10
CA GLY A 468 16.89 -36.70 25.49
C GLY A 468 16.36 -37.66 24.43
N LEU A 469 15.22 -38.29 24.72
CA LEU A 469 14.38 -38.97 23.71
C LEU A 469 13.51 -37.99 22.91
N ASN A 470 13.51 -36.71 23.29
CA ASN A 470 12.60 -35.68 22.81
C ASN A 470 13.36 -34.49 22.20
N THR A 471 13.27 -34.35 20.88
CA THR A 471 13.84 -33.22 20.14
C THR A 471 12.74 -32.22 19.80
N ARG A 472 13.00 -30.91 19.93
CA ARG A 472 12.08 -29.87 19.43
C ARG A 472 12.72 -29.02 18.35
N PHE A 473 11.97 -28.83 17.27
CA PHE A 473 12.28 -27.83 16.25
C PHE A 473 11.90 -26.42 16.74
N TYR A 474 12.81 -25.47 16.58
CA TYR A 474 12.59 -24.05 16.86
C TYR A 474 12.80 -23.24 15.58
N PHE A 475 11.82 -22.41 15.22
CA PHE A 475 11.96 -21.44 14.13
C PHE A 475 13.07 -20.43 14.46
N ASP A 476 13.94 -20.16 13.49
CA ASP A 476 15.04 -19.20 13.69
C ASP A 476 14.54 -17.75 13.48
N TRP A 477 14.10 -17.13 14.58
CA TRP A 477 13.63 -15.74 14.58
C TRP A 477 14.69 -14.71 14.18
N SER A 478 16.00 -15.04 14.22
CA SER A 478 17.06 -14.17 13.69
C SER A 478 16.96 -13.99 12.17
N MET A 479 16.22 -14.87 11.48
CA MET A 479 15.94 -14.75 10.05
C MET A 479 14.92 -13.65 9.70
N THR A 480 14.15 -13.14 10.68
CA THR A 480 13.09 -12.13 10.45
C THR A 480 13.51 -10.92 9.60
N PRO A 481 14.63 -10.20 9.88
CA PRO A 481 15.07 -9.10 9.02
C PRO A 481 15.40 -9.53 7.58
N TRP A 482 15.91 -10.75 7.40
CA TRP A 482 16.23 -11.31 6.07
C TRP A 482 14.98 -11.72 5.29
N ILE A 483 13.94 -12.19 5.99
CA ILE A 483 12.60 -12.44 5.43
C ILE A 483 11.97 -11.11 4.98
N LEU A 484 12.07 -10.04 5.79
CA LEU A 484 11.59 -8.71 5.43
C LEU A 484 12.34 -8.10 4.24
N PHE A 485 13.67 -8.26 4.18
CA PHE A 485 14.50 -7.91 3.02
C PHE A 485 14.02 -8.64 1.76
N TYR A 486 13.82 -9.96 1.84
CA TYR A 486 13.34 -10.73 0.69
C TYR A 486 11.93 -10.30 0.21
N LEU A 487 11.02 -9.98 1.15
CA LEU A 487 9.68 -9.47 0.82
C LEU A 487 9.73 -8.08 0.17
N LEU A 488 10.56 -7.17 0.67
CA LEU A 488 10.78 -5.85 0.08
C LEU A 488 11.33 -5.97 -1.35
N GLY A 489 12.33 -6.82 -1.57
CA GLY A 489 12.84 -7.14 -2.91
C GLY A 489 11.80 -7.77 -3.82
N SER A 490 10.94 -8.66 -3.30
CA SER A 490 9.85 -9.28 -4.06
C SER A 490 8.85 -8.24 -4.58
N VAL A 491 8.47 -7.25 -3.74
CA VAL A 491 7.63 -6.12 -4.15
C VAL A 491 8.35 -5.27 -5.20
N TRP A 492 9.63 -4.95 -5.00
CA TRP A 492 10.42 -4.14 -5.92
C TRP A 492 10.54 -4.78 -7.32
N ILE A 493 10.77 -6.11 -7.39
CA ILE A 493 10.85 -6.87 -8.65
C ILE A 493 9.49 -6.90 -9.38
N MET A 494 8.39 -7.13 -8.66
CA MET A 494 7.05 -7.13 -9.25
C MET A 494 6.62 -5.73 -9.75
N GLU A 495 7.03 -4.68 -9.05
CA GLU A 495 6.73 -3.29 -9.41
C GLU A 495 7.68 -2.72 -10.46
N LEU A 496 8.88 -3.30 -10.65
CA LEU A 496 9.72 -3.01 -11.82
C LEU A 496 9.02 -3.41 -13.12
N CYS A 497 8.23 -4.49 -13.10
CA CYS A 497 7.42 -4.89 -14.25
C CYS A 497 6.29 -3.88 -14.52
N THR A 498 5.62 -3.40 -13.47
CA THR A 498 4.62 -2.33 -13.57
C THR A 498 5.23 -1.01 -14.07
N ALA A 499 6.42 -0.63 -13.59
CA ALA A 499 7.15 0.56 -14.02
C ALA A 499 7.56 0.46 -15.51
N PHE A 500 8.01 -0.71 -15.94
CA PHE A 500 8.35 -0.98 -17.34
C PHE A 500 7.11 -0.88 -18.25
N GLY A 501 5.99 -1.50 -17.87
CA GLY A 501 4.72 -1.38 -18.59
C GLY A 501 4.26 0.08 -18.71
N GLN A 502 4.33 0.86 -17.62
CA GLN A 502 4.02 2.29 -17.63
C GLN A 502 4.93 3.08 -18.59
N PHE A 503 6.25 2.85 -18.54
CA PHE A 503 7.19 3.48 -19.47
C PHE A 503 6.89 3.15 -20.93
N LEU A 504 6.56 1.89 -21.28
CA LEU A 504 6.18 1.50 -22.65
C LEU A 504 4.90 2.20 -23.13
N VAL A 505 3.92 2.39 -22.24
CA VAL A 505 2.70 3.16 -22.55
C VAL A 505 3.04 4.61 -22.81
N ALA A 506 3.76 5.28 -21.90
CA ALA A 506 4.17 6.66 -22.07
C ALA A 506 5.01 6.86 -23.35
N PHE A 507 5.92 5.93 -23.66
CA PHE A 507 6.77 5.98 -24.85
C PHE A 507 5.97 5.90 -26.14
N SER A 508 5.02 4.97 -26.21
CA SER A 508 4.14 4.81 -27.37
C SER A 508 3.27 6.05 -27.59
N VAL A 509 2.70 6.59 -26.51
CA VAL A 509 1.84 7.77 -26.53
C VAL A 509 2.60 9.03 -26.92
N ILE A 510 3.83 9.23 -26.42
CA ILE A 510 4.73 10.32 -26.84
C ILE A 510 5.07 10.18 -28.34
N SER A 511 5.43 8.97 -28.78
CA SER A 511 5.78 8.69 -30.18
C SER A 511 4.63 9.01 -31.14
N TRP A 512 3.37 8.76 -30.75
CA TRP A 512 2.19 9.13 -31.53
C TRP A 512 1.79 10.59 -31.37
N TYR A 513 1.99 11.19 -30.20
CA TYR A 513 1.72 12.63 -30.00
C TYR A 513 2.57 13.50 -30.92
N PHE A 514 3.86 13.18 -31.09
CA PHE A 514 4.75 13.94 -31.99
C PHE A 514 4.77 13.46 -33.45
N LEU A 515 3.82 12.63 -33.87
CA LEU A 515 3.48 12.52 -35.29
C LEU A 515 2.66 13.74 -35.74
N LYS A 516 3.10 14.40 -36.81
CA LYS A 516 2.35 15.50 -37.47
C LYS A 516 1.03 14.96 -38.04
N LYS A 517 -0.02 15.78 -37.98
CA LYS A 517 -1.32 15.47 -38.60
C LYS A 517 -1.25 15.42 -40.13
N GLU A 518 -2.12 14.60 -40.72
CA GLU A 518 -2.49 14.68 -42.13
C GLU A 518 -3.87 15.34 -42.23
N GLY A 519 -3.89 16.65 -42.52
CA GLY A 519 -5.09 17.47 -42.40
C GLY A 519 -5.48 17.65 -40.92
N SER A 520 -6.72 17.31 -40.55
CA SER A 520 -7.15 17.26 -39.14
C SER A 520 -6.80 15.94 -38.44
N SER A 521 -6.51 14.87 -39.18
CA SER A 521 -6.48 13.50 -38.65
C SER A 521 -5.07 13.03 -38.29
N LYS A 522 -5.00 12.07 -37.35
CA LYS A 522 -3.81 11.25 -37.09
C LYS A 522 -3.97 9.85 -37.69
N THR A 523 -3.73 9.79 -38.99
CA THR A 523 -3.70 8.57 -39.83
C THR A 523 -2.47 7.70 -39.55
N GLY A 524 -1.33 8.32 -39.24
CA GLY A 524 -0.06 7.62 -39.00
C GLY A 524 0.05 6.94 -37.64
N ALA A 525 0.73 5.80 -37.62
CA ALA A 525 1.19 5.11 -36.41
C ALA A 525 2.71 4.85 -36.50
N PRO A 526 3.47 4.95 -35.39
CA PRO A 526 4.90 4.64 -35.43
C PRO A 526 5.14 3.14 -35.73
N PRO A 527 6.27 2.77 -36.35
CA PRO A 527 6.63 1.37 -36.51
C PRO A 527 7.03 0.77 -35.16
N LEU A 528 6.23 -0.19 -34.67
CA LEU A 528 6.45 -0.99 -33.45
C LEU A 528 6.94 -0.20 -32.20
N PRO A 529 6.24 0.88 -31.76
CA PRO A 529 6.70 1.73 -30.66
C PRO A 529 7.06 0.99 -29.35
N PRO A 530 6.35 -0.07 -28.91
CA PRO A 530 6.76 -0.83 -27.73
C PRO A 530 8.12 -1.53 -27.84
N LEU A 531 8.59 -1.88 -29.05
CA LEU A 531 9.90 -2.50 -29.25
C LEU A 531 11.02 -1.47 -29.07
N HIS A 532 10.89 -0.30 -29.69
CA HIS A 532 11.83 0.80 -29.49
C HIS A 532 11.81 1.30 -28.03
N GLY A 533 10.63 1.39 -27.41
CA GLY A 533 10.49 1.69 -25.98
C GLY A 533 11.11 0.64 -25.07
N THR A 534 11.10 -0.64 -25.47
CA THR A 534 11.78 -1.72 -24.73
C THR A 534 13.29 -1.54 -24.78
N LEU A 535 13.84 -1.23 -25.96
CA LEU A 535 15.28 -0.98 -26.13
C LEU A 535 15.73 0.28 -25.38
N ASP A 536 15.04 1.41 -25.55
CA ASP A 536 15.36 2.66 -24.83
C ASP A 536 15.20 2.49 -23.30
N GLY A 537 14.17 1.76 -22.88
CA GLY A 537 13.89 1.45 -21.47
C GLY A 537 14.97 0.61 -20.81
N VAL A 538 15.52 -0.41 -21.50
CA VAL A 538 16.58 -1.27 -20.97
C VAL A 538 17.97 -0.63 -21.11
N VAL A 539 18.28 0.01 -22.23
CA VAL A 539 19.63 0.52 -22.53
C VAL A 539 19.91 1.85 -21.83
N TYR A 540 18.96 2.79 -21.83
CA TYR A 540 19.17 4.15 -21.31
C TYR A 540 18.50 4.40 -19.97
N HIS A 541 17.28 3.89 -19.77
CA HIS A 541 16.40 4.33 -18.69
C HIS A 541 16.18 3.34 -17.54
N PHE A 542 16.85 2.18 -17.57
CA PHE A 542 16.64 1.10 -16.61
C PHE A 542 16.86 1.52 -15.15
N GLY A 543 17.85 2.37 -14.87
CA GLY A 543 18.09 2.89 -13.52
C GLY A 543 16.92 3.72 -12.98
N SER A 544 16.28 4.52 -13.84
CA SER A 544 15.11 5.32 -13.48
C SER A 544 13.86 4.45 -13.31
N LEU A 545 13.77 3.32 -14.01
CA LEU A 545 12.72 2.32 -13.83
C LEU A 545 12.90 1.57 -12.50
N CYS A 546 14.13 1.18 -12.15
CA CYS A 546 14.46 0.65 -10.82
C CYS A 546 14.10 1.66 -9.71
N LEU A 547 14.44 2.94 -9.86
CA LEU A 547 14.18 3.96 -8.84
C LEU A 547 12.68 4.30 -8.72
N GLY A 548 11.95 4.33 -9.85
CA GLY A 548 10.50 4.45 -9.85
C GLY A 548 9.82 3.27 -9.17
N ALA A 549 10.26 2.05 -9.47
CA ALA A 549 9.78 0.83 -8.82
C ALA A 549 10.13 0.73 -7.33
N ALA A 550 11.20 1.40 -6.88
CA ALA A 550 11.56 1.47 -5.46
C ALA A 550 10.64 2.43 -4.68
N ILE A 551 10.22 3.55 -5.29
CA ILE A 551 9.52 4.65 -4.60
C ILE A 551 8.00 4.59 -4.78
N VAL A 552 7.53 4.46 -6.03
CA VAL A 552 6.11 4.58 -6.40
C VAL A 552 5.19 3.62 -5.62
N PRO A 553 5.56 2.35 -5.33
CA PRO A 553 4.68 1.41 -4.64
C PRO A 553 4.32 1.80 -3.20
N TRP A 554 5.15 2.57 -2.50
CA TRP A 554 4.90 2.96 -1.11
C TRP A 554 4.06 4.24 -1.00
N VAL A 555 4.20 5.16 -1.96
CA VAL A 555 3.37 6.36 -2.06
C VAL A 555 2.03 6.10 -2.75
N ARG A 556 1.89 5.04 -3.57
CA ARG A 556 0.65 4.72 -4.28
C ARG A 556 -0.51 4.40 -3.31
N PRO A 557 -0.38 3.55 -2.27
CA PRO A 557 -1.42 3.33 -1.26
C PRO A 557 -1.84 4.61 -0.56
N ILE A 558 -0.90 5.51 -0.22
CA ILE A 558 -1.20 6.79 0.45
C ILE A 558 -2.05 7.67 -0.48
N ARG A 559 -1.69 7.79 -1.76
CA ARG A 559 -2.49 8.55 -2.74
C ARG A 559 -3.85 7.92 -3.01
N VAL A 560 -3.92 6.60 -3.15
CA VAL A 560 -5.18 5.88 -3.39
C VAL A 560 -6.10 5.97 -2.17
N PHE A 561 -5.57 5.87 -0.95
CA PHE A 561 -6.32 6.07 0.28
C PHE A 561 -6.85 7.51 0.37
N ASN A 562 -5.99 8.52 0.20
CA ASN A 562 -6.42 9.92 0.17
C ASN A 562 -7.51 10.16 -0.88
N TRP A 563 -7.34 9.65 -2.10
CA TRP A 563 -8.32 9.77 -3.18
C TRP A 563 -9.63 9.06 -2.83
N ILE A 564 -9.58 7.86 -2.25
CA ILE A 564 -10.78 7.18 -1.74
C ILE A 564 -11.49 8.04 -0.70
N LEU A 565 -10.78 8.71 0.23
CA LEU A 565 -11.42 9.64 1.18
C LEU A 565 -12.04 10.85 0.45
N ASP A 566 -11.29 11.49 -0.46
CA ASP A 566 -11.74 12.67 -1.23
C ASP A 566 -12.96 12.37 -2.12
N GLU A 567 -13.07 11.15 -2.67
CA GLU A 567 -14.11 10.75 -3.62
C GLU A 567 -15.31 10.04 -2.95
N SER A 568 -15.09 9.32 -1.85
CA SER A 568 -16.14 8.53 -1.19
C SER A 568 -17.05 9.36 -0.27
N PHE A 569 -16.55 10.47 0.28
CA PHE A 569 -17.33 11.28 1.20
C PHE A 569 -18.14 12.33 0.44
N PRO A 570 -19.47 12.22 0.38
CA PRO A 570 -20.30 13.28 -0.18
C PRO A 570 -20.09 14.58 0.62
N SER A 571 -19.97 15.70 -0.09
CA SER A 571 -19.86 17.01 0.56
C SER A 571 -21.11 17.33 1.40
N ALA A 572 -20.98 18.27 2.34
CA ALA A 572 -22.10 18.73 3.17
C ALA A 572 -23.28 19.34 2.39
N THR A 573 -23.10 19.60 1.08
CA THR A 573 -24.08 20.12 0.12
C THR A 573 -24.33 19.15 -1.05
N ALA A 574 -23.95 17.87 -0.94
CA ALA A 574 -24.16 16.90 -2.00
C ALA A 574 -25.65 16.60 -2.19
N GLU A 575 -26.07 16.52 -3.45
CA GLU A 575 -27.41 16.10 -3.85
C GLU A 575 -27.30 14.78 -4.63
N CYS A 576 -28.09 13.77 -4.27
CA CYS A 576 -28.08 12.50 -4.98
C CYS A 576 -29.09 12.55 -6.12
N CYS A 577 -28.64 12.66 -7.36
CA CYS A 577 -29.54 12.69 -8.52
C CYS A 577 -30.07 11.29 -8.89
N GLY A 578 -31.28 11.23 -9.45
CA GLY A 578 -31.85 9.99 -10.00
C GLY A 578 -32.36 9.00 -8.94
N PRO A 579 -32.29 7.67 -9.18
CA PRO A 579 -32.94 6.66 -8.34
C PRO A 579 -32.37 6.55 -6.92
N VAL A 580 -31.22 7.15 -6.64
CA VAL A 580 -30.59 7.21 -5.30
C VAL A 580 -30.94 8.51 -4.54
N ALA A 581 -31.90 9.33 -5.03
CA ALA A 581 -32.26 10.59 -4.39
C ALA A 581 -32.71 10.48 -2.93
N PHE A 582 -33.32 9.34 -2.55
CA PHE A 582 -33.67 9.05 -1.15
C PHE A 582 -32.45 8.98 -0.21
N CYS A 583 -31.24 8.74 -0.74
CA CYS A 583 -30.00 8.77 0.04
C CYS A 583 -29.54 10.20 0.37
N THR A 584 -30.06 11.25 -0.27
CA THR A 584 -29.56 12.63 -0.11
C THR A 584 -29.45 13.09 1.35
N PRO A 585 -30.48 12.91 2.22
CA PRO A 585 -30.38 13.33 3.62
C PRO A 585 -29.33 12.54 4.40
N CYS A 586 -29.16 11.25 4.08
CA CYS A 586 -28.12 10.40 4.66
C CYS A 586 -26.73 10.86 4.22
N CYS A 587 -26.53 11.10 2.93
CA CYS A 587 -25.28 11.60 2.36
C CYS A 587 -24.91 12.98 2.92
N GLN A 588 -25.85 13.91 3.08
CA GLN A 588 -25.58 15.22 3.69
C GLN A 588 -25.31 15.13 5.20
N CYS A 589 -25.98 14.22 5.92
CA CYS A 589 -25.71 13.98 7.35
C CYS A 589 -24.32 13.37 7.56
N LEU A 590 -23.97 12.35 6.75
CA LEU A 590 -22.63 11.77 6.69
C LEU A 590 -21.59 12.82 6.30
N GLY A 591 -21.81 13.63 5.26
CA GLY A 591 -20.91 14.69 4.84
C GLY A 591 -20.65 15.75 5.90
N LYS A 592 -21.65 16.06 6.73
CA LYS A 592 -21.50 16.99 7.88
C LYS A 592 -20.73 16.33 9.05
N GLY A 593 -21.07 15.10 9.41
CA GLY A 593 -20.41 14.37 10.51
C GLY A 593 -18.97 13.93 10.18
N PHE A 594 -18.78 13.30 9.02
CA PHE A 594 -17.47 12.90 8.53
C PHE A 594 -16.64 14.08 8.05
N GLY A 595 -17.20 15.17 7.50
CA GLY A 595 -16.41 16.36 7.15
C GLY A 595 -15.72 16.99 8.38
N ALA A 596 -16.37 16.98 9.54
CA ALA A 596 -15.75 17.37 10.81
C ALA A 596 -14.63 16.39 11.23
N CYS A 597 -14.89 15.09 11.15
CA CYS A 597 -13.91 14.04 11.51
C CYS A 597 -12.73 13.94 10.53
N GLU A 598 -12.93 14.15 9.23
CA GLU A 598 -11.93 14.15 8.17
C GLU A 598 -11.06 15.40 8.30
N GLY A 599 -11.67 16.57 8.50
CA GLY A 599 -10.98 17.81 8.83
C GLY A 599 -10.13 17.69 10.10
N ALA A 600 -10.55 16.90 11.10
CA ALA A 600 -9.73 16.59 12.27
C ALA A 600 -8.64 15.56 11.97
N CYS A 601 -8.98 14.43 11.34
CA CYS A 601 -8.06 13.33 11.06
C CYS A 601 -6.93 13.73 10.10
N ARG A 602 -7.21 14.52 9.06
CA ARG A 602 -6.16 15.08 8.19
C ARG A 602 -5.23 16.04 8.92
N ARG A 603 -5.73 16.78 9.93
CA ARG A 603 -4.91 17.68 10.76
C ARG A 603 -4.09 16.97 11.84
N HIS A 604 -4.42 15.73 12.24
CA HIS A 604 -3.69 14.97 13.27
C HIS A 604 -2.88 13.79 12.73
N PHE A 605 -3.39 13.06 11.73
CA PHE A 605 -2.82 11.78 11.28
C PHE A 605 -2.24 11.79 9.86
N THR A 606 -2.45 12.86 9.07
CA THR A 606 -1.87 12.97 7.72
C THR A 606 -0.67 13.95 7.72
N PRO A 607 0.58 13.48 7.57
CA PRO A 607 1.73 14.37 7.48
C PRO A 607 1.60 15.36 6.30
N PRO A 608 2.12 16.60 6.40
CA PRO A 608 2.02 17.59 5.32
C PRO A 608 2.55 17.09 3.97
N CYS A 609 3.60 16.26 3.98
CA CYS A 609 4.19 15.63 2.79
C CYS A 609 3.29 14.60 2.10
N CYS A 610 2.22 14.13 2.76
CA CYS A 610 1.25 13.17 2.24
C CYS A 610 0.01 13.84 1.61
N THR A 611 -0.15 15.17 1.73
CA THR A 611 -1.29 15.92 1.16
C THR A 611 -1.19 16.06 -0.37
N ARG A 612 -2.26 16.48 -1.06
CA ARG A 612 -2.28 16.72 -2.54
C ARG A 612 -1.22 17.71 -3.03
N LYS A 613 -0.73 18.61 -2.17
CA LYS A 613 0.38 19.56 -2.46
C LYS A 613 1.74 19.07 -1.93
N GLY A 614 1.78 17.92 -1.27
CA GLY A 614 2.97 17.33 -0.66
C GLY A 614 3.78 16.44 -1.60
N CYS A 615 4.93 15.99 -1.12
CA CYS A 615 5.89 15.19 -1.89
C CYS A 615 5.33 13.87 -2.43
N SER A 616 4.35 13.25 -1.77
CA SER A 616 3.75 11.98 -2.22
C SER A 616 3.06 12.08 -3.59
N TYR A 617 2.64 13.28 -4.01
CA TYR A 617 2.00 13.53 -5.32
C TYR A 617 2.99 13.88 -6.44
N LYS A 618 4.29 14.08 -6.14
CA LYS A 618 5.34 14.20 -7.18
C LYS A 618 5.64 12.85 -7.83
N TYR A 619 5.75 11.79 -7.02
CA TYR A 619 6.23 10.46 -7.45
C TYR A 619 5.14 9.59 -8.08
N THR A 620 4.70 9.95 -9.28
CA THR A 620 3.62 9.26 -10.04
C THR A 620 4.15 8.46 -11.24
N LYS A 621 3.26 7.77 -11.97
CA LYS A 621 3.53 7.18 -13.30
C LYS A 621 3.94 8.23 -14.35
N ASN A 622 3.46 9.47 -14.21
CA ASN A 622 3.62 10.56 -15.20
C ASN A 622 5.06 11.12 -15.24
N VAL A 623 5.92 10.67 -14.32
CA VAL A 623 7.36 10.95 -14.31
C VAL A 623 8.07 10.32 -15.51
N TYR A 624 7.62 9.14 -15.98
CA TYR A 624 8.22 8.49 -17.15
C TYR A 624 8.05 9.33 -18.42
N SER A 625 6.95 10.07 -18.56
CA SER A 625 6.70 10.95 -19.70
C SER A 625 7.76 12.07 -19.80
N ASP A 626 8.24 12.60 -18.68
CA ASP A 626 9.31 13.61 -18.61
C ASP A 626 10.69 13.01 -18.88
N ILE A 627 10.95 11.81 -18.35
CA ILE A 627 12.16 11.01 -18.64
C ILE A 627 12.28 10.73 -20.15
N ILE A 628 11.19 10.35 -20.81
CA ILE A 628 11.19 9.98 -22.24
C ILE A 628 11.41 11.19 -23.16
N ILE A 629 10.84 12.36 -22.84
CA ILE A 629 11.08 13.57 -23.65
C ILE A 629 12.50 14.12 -23.42
N ARG A 630 12.99 14.16 -22.17
CA ARG A 630 14.20 14.95 -21.82
C ARG A 630 15.41 14.14 -21.37
N SER A 631 15.30 12.82 -21.34
CA SER A 631 16.35 11.90 -20.90
C SER A 631 16.93 12.31 -19.52
N GLN A 632 16.05 12.56 -18.54
CA GLN A 632 16.40 13.08 -17.20
C GLN A 632 16.36 11.98 -16.13
N HIS A 633 17.09 12.21 -15.04
CA HIS A 633 17.01 11.41 -13.82
C HIS A 633 15.60 11.45 -13.19
N PHE A 634 15.19 10.37 -12.53
CA PHE A 634 13.83 10.17 -12.01
C PHE A 634 13.41 11.25 -11.00
N LEU A 635 14.27 11.64 -10.06
CA LEU A 635 13.92 12.63 -9.03
C LEU A 635 13.72 14.05 -9.62
N PRO A 636 14.64 14.60 -10.44
CA PRO A 636 14.38 15.84 -11.19
C PRO A 636 13.18 15.78 -12.14
N ALA A 637 12.94 14.64 -12.79
CA ALA A 637 11.76 14.42 -13.62
C ALA A 637 10.46 14.43 -12.81
N ALA A 638 10.47 13.90 -11.58
CA ALA A 638 9.29 13.86 -10.72
C ALA A 638 8.85 15.24 -10.22
N GLU A 639 9.82 16.11 -9.92
CA GLU A 639 9.53 17.50 -9.58
C GLU A 639 9.06 18.30 -10.79
N ARG A 640 9.77 18.20 -11.92
CA ARG A 640 9.49 19.02 -13.09
C ARG A 640 8.22 18.61 -13.84
N SER A 641 7.87 17.32 -13.89
CA SER A 641 6.61 16.86 -14.50
C SER A 641 5.39 17.41 -13.75
N SER A 642 5.43 17.38 -12.41
CA SER A 642 4.43 18.02 -11.55
C SER A 642 4.31 19.52 -11.82
N ILE A 643 5.43 20.25 -11.90
CA ILE A 643 5.44 21.70 -12.20
C ILE A 643 4.87 21.99 -13.60
N ILE A 644 5.21 21.21 -14.63
CA ILE A 644 4.72 21.40 -16.00
C ILE A 644 3.20 21.24 -16.08
N ILE A 645 2.64 20.20 -15.47
CA ILE A 645 1.19 19.96 -15.46
C ILE A 645 0.46 21.05 -14.67
N ASN A 646 0.95 21.37 -13.47
CA ASN A 646 0.34 22.38 -12.58
C ASN A 646 0.48 23.82 -13.12
N THR A 647 1.27 24.05 -14.19
CA THR A 647 1.29 25.35 -14.89
C THR A 647 0.01 25.55 -15.71
N HIS A 648 -0.64 24.48 -16.18
CA HIS A 648 -1.83 24.55 -17.03
C HIS A 648 -3.07 24.03 -16.30
N LYS A 649 -3.91 24.96 -15.81
CA LYS A 649 -5.14 24.68 -15.04
C LYS A 649 -6.04 23.61 -15.65
N ALA A 650 -6.16 23.55 -16.98
CA ALA A 650 -6.93 22.52 -17.67
C ALA A 650 -6.32 21.12 -17.50
N CYS A 651 -4.99 20.99 -17.60
CA CYS A 651 -4.29 19.73 -17.38
C CYS A 651 -4.36 19.31 -15.90
N GLU A 652 -4.16 20.25 -14.98
CA GLU A 652 -4.31 20.01 -13.53
C GLU A 652 -5.73 19.53 -13.14
N LYS A 653 -6.78 20.08 -13.78
CA LYS A 653 -8.18 19.71 -13.55
C LYS A 653 -8.48 18.26 -13.95
N TYR A 654 -7.87 17.74 -15.01
CA TYR A 654 -8.21 16.43 -15.58
C TYR A 654 -7.20 15.31 -15.26
N LEU A 655 -6.02 15.63 -14.72
CA LEU A 655 -5.01 14.64 -14.35
C LEU A 655 -5.57 13.55 -13.41
N MET A 656 -5.25 12.28 -13.68
CA MET A 656 -5.71 11.09 -12.96
C MET A 656 -7.25 10.87 -12.96
N SER A 657 -8.04 11.59 -13.76
CA SER A 657 -9.51 11.42 -13.79
C SER A 657 -9.98 10.02 -14.24
N LEU A 658 -9.13 9.23 -14.90
CA LEU A 658 -9.43 7.84 -15.28
C LEU A 658 -8.94 6.81 -14.25
N THR A 659 -8.31 7.25 -13.15
CA THR A 659 -7.83 6.35 -12.09
C THR A 659 -9.00 5.64 -11.39
N ILE A 660 -10.18 6.27 -11.32
CA ILE A 660 -11.41 5.62 -10.82
C ILE A 660 -11.81 4.38 -11.63
N ILE A 661 -11.78 4.47 -12.97
CA ILE A 661 -12.03 3.34 -13.88
C ILE A 661 -10.97 2.25 -13.63
N THR A 662 -9.71 2.65 -13.45
CA THR A 662 -8.60 1.73 -13.20
C THR A 662 -8.78 0.95 -11.88
N VAL A 663 -9.17 1.62 -10.80
CA VAL A 663 -9.46 1.00 -9.50
C VAL A 663 -10.65 0.05 -9.61
N ILE A 664 -11.73 0.46 -10.29
CA ILE A 664 -12.91 -0.37 -10.55
C ILE A 664 -12.56 -1.62 -11.35
N GLY A 665 -11.78 -1.51 -12.43
CA GLY A 665 -11.33 -2.64 -13.24
C GLY A 665 -10.48 -3.64 -12.45
N VAL A 666 -9.51 -3.14 -11.68
CA VAL A 666 -8.62 -3.98 -10.86
C VAL A 666 -9.39 -4.72 -9.75
N ILE A 667 -10.27 -4.03 -9.02
CA ILE A 667 -11.04 -4.66 -7.93
C ILE A 667 -12.05 -5.66 -8.49
N SER A 668 -12.74 -5.34 -9.59
CA SER A 668 -13.75 -6.23 -10.18
C SER A 668 -13.16 -7.53 -10.71
N ILE A 669 -12.19 -7.46 -11.64
CA ILE A 669 -11.58 -8.64 -12.26
C ILE A 669 -10.74 -9.41 -11.23
N GLY A 670 -10.07 -8.73 -10.30
CA GLY A 670 -9.36 -9.35 -9.18
C GLY A 670 -10.31 -10.18 -8.29
N SER A 671 -11.48 -9.62 -7.93
CA SER A 671 -12.48 -10.32 -7.10
C SER A 671 -13.09 -11.52 -7.81
N ILE A 672 -13.42 -11.38 -9.11
CA ILE A 672 -13.94 -12.48 -9.94
C ILE A 672 -12.91 -13.61 -10.03
N SER A 673 -11.63 -13.29 -10.25
CA SER A 673 -10.53 -14.26 -10.36
C SER A 673 -10.24 -14.95 -9.03
N ALA A 674 -10.34 -14.23 -7.91
CA ALA A 674 -10.21 -14.78 -6.56
C ALA A 674 -11.35 -15.74 -6.21
N MET A 675 -12.60 -15.35 -6.50
CA MET A 675 -13.78 -16.19 -6.30
C MET A 675 -13.73 -17.44 -7.17
N LEU A 676 -13.31 -17.32 -8.43
CA LEU A 676 -13.09 -18.45 -9.32
C LEU A 676 -12.00 -19.40 -8.77
N THR A 677 -10.88 -18.86 -8.28
CA THR A 677 -9.82 -19.66 -7.65
C THR A 677 -10.34 -20.40 -6.41
N TYR A 678 -11.12 -19.73 -5.55
CA TYR A 678 -11.74 -20.33 -4.38
C TYR A 678 -12.69 -21.48 -4.75
N VAL A 679 -13.52 -21.29 -5.77
CA VAL A 679 -14.42 -22.33 -6.28
C VAL A 679 -13.63 -23.51 -6.89
N ILE A 680 -12.56 -23.26 -7.65
CA ILE A 680 -11.69 -24.32 -8.20
C ILE A 680 -11.06 -25.13 -7.07
N VAL A 681 -10.45 -24.48 -6.08
CA VAL A 681 -9.81 -25.15 -4.93
C VAL A 681 -10.82 -26.03 -4.17
N LEU A 682 -12.07 -25.57 -3.99
CA LEU A 682 -13.11 -26.37 -3.31
C LEU A 682 -13.69 -27.49 -4.18
N ARG A 683 -13.78 -27.31 -5.51
CA ARG A 683 -14.44 -28.26 -6.43
C ARG A 683 -13.49 -29.31 -7.01
N THR A 684 -12.19 -29.06 -7.09
CA THR A 684 -11.20 -30.00 -7.59
C THR A 684 -10.80 -31.01 -6.49
N PRO A 685 -11.13 -32.31 -6.61
CA PRO A 685 -10.93 -33.26 -5.50
C PRO A 685 -9.48 -33.38 -5.03
N SER A 686 -8.49 -33.27 -5.92
CA SER A 686 -7.08 -33.31 -5.51
C SER A 686 -6.65 -32.14 -4.61
N LEU A 687 -7.42 -31.05 -4.55
CA LEU A 687 -7.15 -29.88 -3.71
C LEU A 687 -8.08 -29.80 -2.48
N SER A 688 -9.30 -30.35 -2.55
CA SER A 688 -10.28 -30.30 -1.46
C SER A 688 -10.49 -31.59 -0.67
N ASP A 689 -10.08 -32.76 -1.18
CA ASP A 689 -10.21 -34.02 -0.45
C ASP A 689 -9.18 -34.08 0.71
N PRO A 690 -9.62 -34.25 1.98
CA PRO A 690 -8.72 -34.35 3.13
C PRO A 690 -7.81 -35.59 3.12
N THR A 691 -8.01 -36.55 2.22
CA THR A 691 -7.10 -37.68 1.99
C THR A 691 -6.01 -37.38 0.95
N SER A 692 -6.17 -36.33 0.14
CA SER A 692 -5.20 -35.94 -0.90
C SER A 692 -3.90 -35.37 -0.30
N SER A 693 -2.77 -35.67 -0.95
CA SER A 693 -1.47 -35.07 -0.65
C SER A 693 -1.38 -33.59 -1.03
N SER A 694 -2.10 -33.14 -2.06
CA SER A 694 -2.15 -31.74 -2.53
C SER A 694 -3.29 -30.93 -1.88
N PHE A 695 -3.81 -31.39 -0.73
CA PHE A 695 -4.89 -30.73 -0.01
C PHE A 695 -4.53 -29.32 0.47
N VAL A 696 -5.38 -28.35 0.13
CA VAL A 696 -5.19 -26.93 0.45
C VAL A 696 -5.74 -26.62 1.84
N THR A 697 -4.84 -26.29 2.78
CA THR A 697 -5.21 -26.08 4.19
C THR A 697 -5.98 -24.76 4.42
N SER A 698 -5.79 -23.76 3.55
CA SER A 698 -6.54 -22.50 3.60
C SER A 698 -6.89 -22.00 2.19
N PRO A 699 -8.04 -22.41 1.63
CA PRO A 699 -8.52 -21.92 0.32
C PRO A 699 -8.67 -20.38 0.27
N MET A 700 -8.97 -19.75 1.41
CA MET A 700 -9.08 -18.29 1.51
C MET A 700 -7.72 -17.58 1.33
N ALA A 701 -6.62 -18.15 1.84
CA ALA A 701 -5.29 -17.59 1.61
C ALA A 701 -4.87 -17.68 0.13
N VAL A 702 -5.22 -18.78 -0.54
CA VAL A 702 -5.01 -18.95 -1.99
C VAL A 702 -5.86 -17.97 -2.80
N ALA A 703 -7.12 -17.76 -2.40
CA ALA A 703 -8.00 -16.77 -3.04
C ALA A 703 -7.50 -15.32 -2.86
N LEU A 704 -6.98 -14.96 -1.67
CA LEU A 704 -6.38 -13.65 -1.43
C LEU A 704 -5.10 -13.44 -2.25
N TYR A 705 -4.24 -14.47 -2.35
CA TYR A 705 -3.07 -14.42 -3.22
C TYR A 705 -3.46 -14.27 -4.70
N ALA A 706 -4.50 -14.99 -5.14
CA ALA A 706 -5.07 -14.86 -6.48
C ALA A 706 -5.66 -13.45 -6.75
N PHE A 707 -6.31 -12.83 -5.76
CA PHE A 707 -6.78 -11.43 -5.84
C PHE A 707 -5.61 -10.48 -6.11
N CYS A 708 -4.55 -10.56 -5.30
CA CYS A 708 -3.37 -9.70 -5.44
C CYS A 708 -2.66 -9.93 -6.79
N LEU A 709 -2.47 -11.18 -7.19
CA LEU A 709 -1.81 -11.54 -8.45
C LEU A 709 -2.63 -11.08 -9.66
N CYS A 710 -3.90 -11.50 -9.76
CA CYS A 710 -4.77 -11.15 -10.89
C CYS A 710 -5.09 -9.65 -10.93
N GLY A 711 -5.19 -8.99 -9.78
CA GLY A 711 -5.28 -7.52 -9.69
C GLY A 711 -4.02 -6.82 -10.22
N SER A 712 -2.83 -7.29 -9.86
CA SER A 712 -1.56 -6.75 -10.35
C SER A 712 -1.33 -6.94 -11.86
N VAL A 713 -1.94 -8.00 -12.43
CA VAL A 713 -2.01 -8.27 -13.87
C VAL A 713 -3.02 -7.34 -14.54
N THR A 714 -4.25 -7.28 -14.01
CA THR A 714 -5.33 -6.41 -14.51
C THR A 714 -4.89 -4.94 -14.55
N TYR A 715 -4.11 -4.49 -13.56
CA TYR A 715 -3.62 -3.12 -13.50
C TYR A 715 -2.83 -2.70 -14.75
N GLY A 716 -2.04 -3.60 -15.37
CA GLY A 716 -1.34 -3.30 -16.62
C GLY A 716 -2.31 -2.88 -17.73
N PHE A 717 -3.33 -3.71 -17.99
CA PHE A 717 -4.39 -3.44 -18.97
C PHE A 717 -5.21 -2.19 -18.65
N MET A 718 -5.64 -2.02 -17.39
CA MET A 718 -6.46 -0.87 -17.01
C MET A 718 -5.67 0.44 -17.08
N SER A 719 -4.38 0.40 -16.74
CA SER A 719 -3.50 1.56 -16.80
C SER A 719 -3.21 2.06 -18.22
N LEU A 720 -3.55 1.30 -19.27
CA LEU A 720 -3.47 1.77 -20.66
C LEU A 720 -4.24 3.08 -20.84
N PHE A 721 -5.54 3.10 -20.49
CA PHE A 721 -6.38 4.29 -20.62
C PHE A 721 -5.87 5.43 -19.74
N ASP A 722 -5.67 5.14 -18.45
CA ASP A 722 -5.37 6.12 -17.41
C ASP A 722 -3.96 6.72 -17.54
N HIS A 723 -2.97 5.98 -18.04
CA HIS A 723 -1.64 6.51 -18.30
C HIS A 723 -1.48 7.12 -19.70
N ALA A 724 -2.21 6.64 -20.71
CA ALA A 724 -2.25 7.30 -22.01
C ALA A 724 -2.90 8.68 -21.90
N ALA A 725 -4.05 8.79 -21.21
CA ALA A 725 -4.72 10.05 -20.92
C ALA A 725 -3.79 11.07 -20.23
N ASP A 726 -3.16 10.68 -19.12
CA ASP A 726 -2.24 11.57 -18.39
C ASP A 726 -1.00 11.93 -19.23
N THR A 727 -0.46 10.99 -20.03
CA THR A 727 0.69 11.28 -20.90
C THR A 727 0.30 12.23 -22.04
N LEU A 728 -0.88 12.08 -22.63
CA LEU A 728 -1.41 12.98 -23.65
C LEU A 728 -1.57 14.42 -23.11
N LEU A 729 -2.10 14.57 -21.88
CA LEU A 729 -2.18 15.87 -21.18
C LEU A 729 -0.78 16.45 -20.90
N TYR A 730 0.18 15.62 -20.47
CA TYR A 730 1.57 16.03 -20.27
C TYR A 730 2.24 16.47 -21.57
N CYS A 731 2.03 15.75 -22.68
CA CYS A 731 2.56 16.10 -24.00
C CYS A 731 2.02 17.46 -24.49
N TYR A 732 0.73 17.73 -24.31
CA TYR A 732 0.16 19.06 -24.57
C TYR A 732 0.84 20.15 -23.72
N ALA A 733 0.96 19.94 -22.41
CA ALA A 733 1.58 20.88 -21.49
C ALA A 733 3.07 21.13 -21.81
N TRP A 734 3.79 20.10 -22.27
CA TRP A 734 5.15 20.23 -22.77
C TRP A 734 5.21 21.02 -24.07
N ASN A 735 4.42 20.65 -25.09
CA ASN A 735 4.42 21.28 -26.41
C ASN A 735 4.08 22.77 -26.30
N LYS A 736 2.97 23.13 -25.61
CA LYS A 736 2.55 24.53 -25.35
C LYS A 736 3.57 25.34 -24.55
N LYS A 737 4.47 24.68 -23.80
CA LYS A 737 5.59 25.32 -23.08
C LYS A 737 6.84 25.49 -23.95
N PHE A 738 7.15 24.53 -24.81
CA PHE A 738 8.36 24.51 -25.64
C PHE A 738 8.19 25.34 -26.92
N ASN A 739 7.17 25.05 -27.70
CA ASN A 739 6.83 25.79 -28.93
C ASN A 739 5.30 25.84 -29.11
N LYS A 740 4.73 27.05 -29.08
CA LYS A 740 3.29 27.26 -29.19
C LYS A 740 2.75 27.06 -30.61
N GLU A 741 3.59 27.25 -31.63
CA GLU A 741 3.20 27.21 -33.05
C GLU A 741 3.04 25.76 -33.55
N THR A 742 3.77 24.82 -32.94
CA THR A 742 3.68 23.38 -33.21
C THR A 742 2.52 22.68 -32.50
N VAL A 743 1.78 23.37 -31.62
CA VAL A 743 0.67 22.75 -30.86
C VAL A 743 -0.42 22.22 -31.80
N GLU A 744 -0.84 23.00 -32.79
CA GLU A 744 -1.92 22.60 -33.72
C GLU A 744 -1.50 21.45 -34.66
N GLN A 745 -0.19 21.36 -34.96
CA GLN A 745 0.39 20.33 -35.84
C GLN A 745 0.43 18.94 -35.17
N PHE A 746 0.50 18.89 -33.84
CA PHE A 746 0.72 17.66 -33.06
C PHE A 746 -0.45 17.28 -32.13
N MET A 747 -1.24 18.23 -31.62
CA MET A 747 -2.35 17.96 -30.69
C MET A 747 -3.56 17.31 -31.40
N PRO A 748 -3.98 16.07 -31.07
CA PRO A 748 -5.19 15.47 -31.63
C PRO A 748 -6.47 16.21 -31.21
N ASP A 749 -7.47 16.23 -32.09
CA ASP A 749 -8.72 16.99 -31.94
C ASP A 749 -9.54 16.58 -30.70
N SER A 750 -9.40 15.32 -30.27
CA SER A 750 -10.01 14.77 -29.05
C SER A 750 -9.46 15.36 -27.74
N ILE A 751 -8.33 16.07 -27.77
CA ILE A 751 -7.78 16.84 -26.63
C ILE A 751 -8.17 18.31 -26.71
N ASP A 752 -8.28 18.87 -27.92
CA ASP A 752 -8.66 20.27 -28.16
C ASP A 752 -10.05 20.58 -27.56
N SER A 753 -10.99 19.63 -27.67
CA SER A 753 -12.31 19.71 -27.04
C SER A 753 -12.30 19.70 -25.50
N LEU A 754 -11.28 19.07 -24.89
CA LEU A 754 -11.16 18.90 -23.44
C LEU A 754 -10.43 20.08 -22.78
N VAL A 755 -9.33 20.52 -23.40
CA VAL A 755 -8.52 21.66 -22.94
C VAL A 755 -9.14 23.00 -23.38
N GLY A 756 -9.93 22.98 -24.45
CA GLY A 756 -10.57 24.12 -25.06
C GLY A 756 -9.62 24.91 -25.97
N HIS A 757 -10.21 25.64 -26.93
CA HIS A 757 -9.52 26.63 -27.77
C HIS A 757 -9.03 27.85 -26.96
N MET A 758 -8.26 27.67 -25.89
CA MET A 758 -7.44 28.74 -25.29
C MET A 758 -6.21 29.03 -26.16
N LYS A 759 -6.49 29.37 -27.43
CA LYS A 759 -5.53 29.85 -28.44
C LYS A 759 -5.13 31.30 -28.12
N ASP A 760 -6.04 32.09 -27.56
CA ASP A 760 -5.82 33.51 -27.26
C ASP A 760 -5.43 33.79 -25.79
N LYS A 761 -4.16 34.19 -25.64
CA LYS A 761 -3.66 35.31 -24.80
C LYS A 761 -3.48 35.17 -23.28
N GLU A 762 -4.24 34.39 -22.50
CA GLU A 762 -4.16 34.52 -21.02
C GLU A 762 -3.17 33.60 -20.25
N ASP A 763 -2.61 32.55 -20.85
CA ASP A 763 -1.58 31.68 -20.22
C ASP A 763 -0.18 32.35 -20.20
N GLY A 764 -0.06 33.48 -19.48
CA GLY A 764 1.21 34.10 -19.11
C GLY A 764 1.90 33.35 -17.98
N PHE A 765 3.17 32.99 -18.13
CA PHE A 765 3.94 32.26 -17.10
C PHE A 765 4.05 33.07 -15.80
N GLN A 766 3.24 32.76 -14.79
CA GLN A 766 3.25 33.49 -13.51
C GLN A 766 4.61 33.43 -12.78
N TYR A 767 5.43 32.40 -13.02
CA TYR A 767 6.79 32.28 -12.48
C TYR A 767 7.90 32.92 -13.35
N PHE A 768 7.57 33.43 -14.54
CA PHE A 768 8.45 34.25 -15.38
C PHE A 768 7.69 35.48 -15.89
N GLY A 769 7.05 36.20 -14.96
CA GLY A 769 6.20 37.34 -15.29
C GLY A 769 6.97 38.54 -15.84
N ASN A 770 6.51 39.06 -16.98
CA ASN A 770 6.59 40.46 -17.44
C ASN A 770 7.93 41.23 -17.28
N ALA A 771 9.07 40.54 -17.29
CA ALA A 771 10.36 41.19 -17.41
C ALA A 771 10.49 41.84 -18.81
N ARG A 772 10.51 43.19 -18.86
CA ARG A 772 10.76 43.91 -20.10
C ARG A 772 12.12 43.48 -20.70
N PRO A 773 12.28 43.40 -22.04
CA PRO A 773 13.53 42.92 -22.67
C PRO A 773 14.80 43.65 -22.18
N GLU A 774 14.62 44.92 -21.82
CA GLU A 774 15.59 45.83 -21.19
C GLU A 774 16.32 45.21 -19.96
N MET A 775 15.67 44.31 -19.22
CA MET A 775 16.15 43.77 -17.95
C MET A 775 17.20 42.65 -18.09
N TYR A 776 17.16 41.86 -19.17
CA TYR A 776 18.05 40.69 -19.32
C TYR A 776 19.49 41.05 -19.75
N LEU A 777 19.65 42.11 -20.54
CA LEU A 777 20.97 42.55 -21.05
C LEU A 777 21.71 43.51 -20.11
N ALA A 778 21.00 44.21 -19.22
CA ALA A 778 21.59 45.19 -18.31
C ALA A 778 22.55 44.57 -17.27
N SER A 779 22.31 43.32 -16.87
CA SER A 779 23.07 42.60 -15.83
C SER A 779 24.45 42.12 -16.28
N TRP A 780 24.67 41.96 -17.60
CA TRP A 780 25.85 41.29 -18.15
C TRP A 780 26.75 42.20 -19.01
N MET A 781 26.34 43.44 -19.30
CA MET A 781 27.20 44.39 -20.02
C MET A 781 28.22 45.09 -19.09
N PRO A 782 29.53 45.10 -19.43
CA PRO A 782 30.54 45.81 -18.64
C PRO A 782 30.25 47.32 -18.51
N LYS A 783 30.44 47.88 -17.29
CA LYS A 783 30.13 49.29 -16.95
C LYS A 783 30.65 50.32 -17.97
N LYS A 784 31.84 50.10 -18.55
CA LYS A 784 32.44 50.96 -19.59
C LYS A 784 31.53 51.23 -20.80
N TYR A 785 30.59 50.35 -21.14
CA TYR A 785 29.64 50.58 -22.24
C TYR A 785 28.50 51.52 -21.83
N ARG A 786 28.03 51.43 -20.57
CA ARG A 786 27.00 52.31 -19.99
C ARG A 786 27.49 53.75 -19.88
N GLU A 787 28.75 53.94 -19.51
CA GLU A 787 29.39 55.27 -19.42
C GLU A 787 29.53 55.94 -20.80
N ARG A 788 30.00 55.21 -21.82
CA ARG A 788 30.09 55.71 -23.20
C ARG A 788 28.73 56.11 -23.79
N ALA A 789 27.69 55.33 -23.52
CA ALA A 789 26.32 55.60 -23.99
C ALA A 789 25.64 56.80 -23.28
N LEU A 790 26.14 57.19 -22.10
CA LEU A 790 25.72 58.41 -21.41
C LEU A 790 26.50 59.63 -21.91
N GLN A 791 27.81 59.51 -22.09
CA GLN A 791 28.68 60.57 -22.64
C GLN A 791 28.28 60.97 -24.07
N SER A 792 27.89 60.01 -24.92
CA SER A 792 27.41 60.31 -26.28
C SER A 792 26.09 61.08 -26.32
N LYS A 793 25.29 61.04 -25.24
CA LYS A 793 24.03 61.81 -25.13
C LYS A 793 24.20 63.21 -24.50
N THR A 794 25.30 63.47 -23.79
CA THR A 794 25.56 64.79 -23.16
C THR A 794 26.54 65.67 -23.96
N GLY A 795 27.28 65.13 -24.93
CA GLY A 795 28.27 65.88 -25.71
C GLY A 795 27.73 66.78 -26.84
N SER A 796 26.46 66.66 -27.24
CA SER A 796 25.96 67.20 -28.52
C SER A 796 25.48 68.67 -28.49
N LEU A 797 26.01 69.53 -27.60
CA LEU A 797 25.55 70.92 -27.45
C LEU A 797 26.68 71.92 -27.09
N LYS A 798 27.56 72.23 -28.05
CA LYS A 798 28.23 73.54 -28.25
C LYS A 798 29.14 73.56 -29.50
N ASN A 799 29.11 74.68 -30.22
CA ASN A 799 29.94 75.01 -31.40
C ASN A 799 31.01 76.07 -31.00
N PRO A 800 31.89 76.58 -31.90
CA PRO A 800 32.53 76.04 -33.13
C PRO A 800 34.07 75.97 -32.82
N PRO A 801 35.07 76.49 -33.59
CA PRO A 801 35.27 76.72 -35.04
C PRO A 801 36.63 76.21 -35.61
N GLN A 802 36.83 76.40 -36.93
CA GLN A 802 38.13 76.52 -37.66
C GLN A 802 39.06 75.27 -37.76
N ALA A 803 39.77 75.01 -38.87
CA ALA A 803 39.82 75.69 -40.19
C ALA A 803 40.30 74.77 -41.34
N THR A 804 39.91 75.11 -42.58
CA THR A 804 40.55 74.74 -43.88
C THR A 804 40.47 73.26 -44.34
N GLN A 805 40.46 72.88 -45.63
CA GLN A 805 40.67 73.61 -46.90
C GLN A 805 40.04 72.89 -48.15
N ARG A 806 39.35 73.62 -49.05
CA ARG A 806 38.97 73.23 -50.47
C ARG A 806 38.10 71.95 -50.61
N GLN A 807 37.42 71.61 -51.71
CA GLN A 807 36.87 72.25 -52.94
C GLN A 807 35.67 71.32 -53.33
N GLN A 808 34.54 71.70 -53.96
CA GLN A 808 34.30 72.51 -55.16
C GLN A 808 32.80 72.92 -55.25
N GLN A 809 32.44 73.81 -56.18
CA GLN A 809 31.07 74.19 -56.59
C GLN A 809 30.66 73.40 -57.88
N PRO A 810 29.39 73.44 -58.40
CA PRO A 810 28.41 74.53 -58.31
C PRO A 810 26.89 74.19 -58.12
N GLN A 811 26.13 75.27 -57.93
CA GLN A 811 24.67 75.46 -58.07
C GLN A 811 24.22 75.39 -59.57
N PRO A 812 22.91 75.29 -59.95
CA PRO A 812 21.92 76.38 -59.80
C PRO A 812 20.43 75.90 -59.58
N PRO A 813 19.32 76.63 -59.91
CA PRO A 813 18.45 77.17 -58.86
C PRO A 813 16.91 77.05 -59.14
N ALA A 814 16.09 77.90 -58.46
CA ALA A 814 14.74 78.37 -58.89
C ALA A 814 13.56 77.35 -58.78
N LEU A 815 12.25 77.72 -58.76
CA LEU A 815 11.51 78.98 -58.43
C LEU A 815 10.00 78.69 -58.19
N SER A 816 9.34 79.49 -57.33
CA SER A 816 7.91 79.95 -57.41
C SER A 816 6.68 79.01 -57.40
N GLY A 817 5.55 79.52 -56.85
CA GLY A 817 4.16 79.02 -56.94
C GLY A 817 3.43 79.16 -55.58
N ARG A 818 2.34 79.94 -55.35
CA ARG A 818 1.00 80.06 -56.00
C ARG A 818 0.25 78.72 -56.05
N GLY A 819 -1.02 78.57 -55.65
CA GLY A 819 -2.02 79.50 -55.07
C GLY A 819 -3.36 78.78 -54.74
N PRO A 820 -4.39 79.46 -54.18
CA PRO A 820 -5.69 78.87 -53.71
C PRO A 820 -6.82 79.09 -54.77
N PRO A 821 -8.17 79.01 -54.49
CA PRO A 821 -8.97 78.66 -53.29
C PRO A 821 -10.21 77.72 -53.54
N ASP A 822 -11.20 77.71 -52.62
CA ASP A 822 -12.66 77.44 -52.82
C ASP A 822 -13.14 75.97 -53.13
N VAL A 823 -14.36 75.45 -52.92
CA VAL A 823 -15.71 75.85 -52.36
C VAL A 823 -16.61 74.55 -52.27
N SER A 824 -17.70 74.31 -51.52
CA SER A 824 -18.32 74.78 -50.24
C SER A 824 -19.58 73.90 -49.87
N TYR A 825 -20.30 74.19 -48.76
CA TYR A 825 -21.69 73.72 -48.38
C TYR A 825 -21.93 72.22 -47.98
N ALA A 826 -22.89 71.83 -47.10
CA ALA A 826 -23.86 72.55 -46.22
C ALA A 826 -24.39 71.67 -45.03
N GLY A 827 -25.00 72.31 -43.99
CA GLY A 827 -25.93 71.72 -42.99
C GLY A 827 -25.28 71.18 -41.69
N ALA A 828 -25.60 71.56 -40.43
CA ALA A 828 -26.77 72.18 -39.76
C ALA A 828 -28.01 71.26 -39.61
N SER A 829 -28.67 71.09 -38.44
CA SER A 829 -28.43 71.64 -37.07
C SER A 829 -29.23 70.89 -35.95
N ASP A 830 -29.09 71.34 -34.70
CA ASP A 830 -30.05 71.33 -33.56
C ASP A 830 -30.41 70.06 -32.74
N ASP A 831 -30.06 70.15 -31.45
CA ASP A 831 -30.79 69.70 -30.23
C ASP A 831 -31.69 70.92 -29.77
N PRO A 832 -32.61 70.90 -28.77
CA PRO A 832 -32.97 69.83 -27.82
C PRO A 832 -34.48 69.71 -27.41
N GLY A 833 -34.78 68.76 -26.50
CA GLY A 833 -35.97 68.74 -25.60
C GLY A 833 -37.14 67.82 -26.02
N GLY A 834 -38.02 67.36 -25.12
CA GLY A 834 -38.07 67.46 -23.64
C GLY A 834 -39.42 66.95 -23.05
N GLN A 835 -39.59 67.04 -21.70
CA GLN A 835 -40.84 66.81 -20.91
C GLN A 835 -41.27 65.33 -20.70
N TYR A 836 -42.02 64.86 -19.66
CA TYR A 836 -42.35 65.23 -18.25
C TYR A 836 -43.26 64.06 -17.65
N ILE A 837 -43.75 63.89 -16.39
CA ILE A 837 -43.77 64.58 -15.06
C ILE A 837 -44.17 63.55 -13.93
N ASN A 838 -43.76 63.76 -12.65
CA ASN A 838 -44.28 63.33 -11.28
C ASN A 838 -45.29 62.14 -11.06
N MET A 839 -45.56 61.55 -9.87
CA MET A 839 -45.11 61.57 -8.43
C MET A 839 -45.61 60.25 -7.74
N GLY A 840 -45.34 59.86 -6.48
CA GLY A 840 -44.68 60.50 -5.32
C GLY A 840 -44.56 59.57 -4.06
N HIS A 841 -44.23 60.14 -2.89
CA HIS A 841 -43.84 59.48 -1.61
C HIS A 841 -44.97 58.91 -0.72
N VAL A 842 -44.61 58.03 0.24
CA VAL A 842 -44.82 58.18 1.72
C VAL A 842 -43.68 57.49 2.51
N SER A 843 -43.31 58.03 3.69
CA SER A 843 -42.45 57.48 4.78
C SER A 843 -42.95 58.09 6.12
N PRO A 844 -42.36 57.99 7.34
CA PRO A 844 -40.97 57.65 7.79
C PRO A 844 -40.93 56.31 8.58
N ASP A 845 -40.28 55.99 9.73
CA ASP A 845 -39.62 56.69 10.86
C ASP A 845 -38.51 55.86 11.57
N GLN A 846 -37.69 56.53 12.40
CA GLN A 846 -36.77 56.00 13.44
C GLN A 846 -36.75 56.97 14.64
N PRO A 847 -36.37 56.52 15.85
CA PRO A 847 -35.05 56.85 16.45
C PRO A 847 -34.36 55.60 17.06
N GLU A 848 -33.03 55.43 17.16
CA GLU A 848 -31.90 56.20 17.74
C GLU A 848 -31.66 56.05 19.27
N MET A 849 -30.45 55.55 19.60
CA MET A 849 -29.68 55.62 20.88
C MET A 849 -30.34 55.03 22.16
N GLU A 850 -29.66 54.63 23.25
CA GLU A 850 -28.25 54.58 23.69
C GLU A 850 -28.09 53.29 24.56
N GLY A 851 -26.99 52.51 24.59
CA GLY A 851 -25.78 52.73 25.41
C GLY A 851 -25.76 51.86 26.71
N GLY A 852 -24.70 51.07 26.98
CA GLY A 852 -24.54 50.40 28.31
C GLY A 852 -23.76 49.06 28.37
N TYR A 853 -22.68 49.02 29.15
CA TYR A 853 -21.68 47.94 29.28
C TYR A 853 -22.04 46.72 30.17
N TYR A 854 -21.18 45.68 30.07
CA TYR A 854 -20.61 44.79 31.12
C TYR A 854 -20.85 43.25 31.08
N TYR A 855 -19.90 42.55 31.73
CA TYR A 855 -19.62 41.11 31.72
C TYR A 855 -20.65 40.24 32.49
N GLY A 856 -20.77 38.95 32.15
CA GLY A 856 -21.36 37.96 33.05
C GLY A 856 -21.57 36.55 32.48
N ALA A 857 -20.71 35.60 32.83
CA ALA A 857 -21.02 34.17 32.95
C ALA A 857 -21.06 33.83 34.47
N PRO A 858 -21.46 32.62 34.97
CA PRO A 858 -21.67 31.35 34.24
C PRO A 858 -22.82 30.43 34.78
N MET A 859 -22.89 29.21 34.21
CA MET A 859 -23.18 27.91 34.86
C MET A 859 -24.60 27.44 35.36
N TYR A 860 -24.81 26.15 35.12
CA TYR A 860 -25.51 25.10 35.90
C TYR A 860 -27.06 25.08 36.15
N SER A 861 -27.71 24.18 35.39
CA SER A 861 -28.33 22.92 35.89
C SER A 861 -29.84 22.79 36.19
N SER A 862 -30.32 21.58 35.86
CA SER A 862 -31.34 20.77 36.55
C SER A 862 -32.84 21.06 36.36
N GLY A 863 -33.63 19.97 36.33
CA GLY A 863 -35.10 19.94 36.38
C GLY A 863 -35.82 20.27 35.05
N GLY A 864 -36.84 19.54 34.58
CA GLY A 864 -37.38 18.24 35.03
C GLY A 864 -38.92 18.23 35.09
N GLN A 865 -39.55 17.21 34.45
CA GLN A 865 -40.99 16.91 34.51
C GLN A 865 -41.93 17.98 33.86
N ASP A 866 -43.18 17.69 33.43
CA ASP A 866 -43.96 16.43 33.52
C ASP A 866 -44.93 16.21 32.32
N TYR A 867 -45.60 15.05 32.34
CA TYR A 867 -46.62 14.49 31.43
C TYR A 867 -47.60 15.42 30.66
N THR A 868 -48.01 14.94 29.48
CA THR A 868 -49.43 14.58 29.20
C THR A 868 -49.51 13.57 28.04
N GLY A 869 -50.61 12.82 27.93
CA GLY A 869 -50.81 11.81 26.89
C GLY A 869 -52.29 11.59 26.54
N GLY A 870 -52.58 10.88 25.45
CA GLY A 870 -53.95 10.58 24.98
C GLY A 870 -54.02 9.29 24.17
N TYR A 871 -55.12 8.55 24.32
CA TYR A 871 -55.34 7.18 23.80
C TYR A 871 -56.52 7.11 22.82
N ALA A 872 -56.33 6.43 21.68
CA ALA A 872 -57.29 5.66 20.87
C ALA A 872 -56.49 4.93 19.78
N GLY A 873 -56.79 3.72 19.28
CA GLY A 873 -58.01 2.90 19.38
C GLY A 873 -58.84 3.02 18.09
N ALA A 874 -59.19 1.96 17.35
CA ALA A 874 -58.85 0.54 17.46
C ALA A 874 -58.97 -0.13 16.05
N GLY A 875 -58.54 -1.38 15.90
CA GLY A 875 -58.60 -2.14 14.64
C GLY A 875 -57.83 -3.45 14.73
#